data_AF-A0A7Y2WXV2-F1
#
_entry.id   AF-A0A7Y2WXV2-F1
#
_cell.length_a   1.000
_cell.length_b   1.000
_cell.length_c   1.000
_cell.angle_alpha   90.00
_cell.angle_beta   90.00
_cell.angle_gamma   90.00
#
_symmetry.space_group_name_H-M   'P 1'
#
loop_
_entity.id
_entity.type
_entity.pdbx_description
1 polymer ?
#
loop_
_entity_poly.entity_id
_entity_poly.type
_entity_poly.pdbx_seq_one_letter_code
_entity_poly.pdbx_strand_id
1 'polypeptide(L)'
;MTDLLRRLKTYLDAPTTIQLAQAVPLGVLAGASAATIAAIIGMPAFATSCLGIIFGGLAVNFTSSLIDKIVHAGSEREQVKLIEQGLKDGDKDVQTLVAGALTHAGPEVSAALPPADRDELIIAFEAAMRRAGGPLVGIAGRYAAALRDPSADWGVLQRDVREDAATLTQEIRGVDLVEDAMQEARDVDGRVKQLIEAKTVRGVSQVASGVRGTKPTPPTPTRPCPDCGMAVPVGAAACPSCGMRLGGAQGAAAPPATTPIPLTLTLAPTTYGAQVSWESDLIGRRESRFVSPFAGADLDLVIRALDVLQYPSSGFTAAEADRLTALGIPHHDGLLRNEAHRAVGQILYRALAADLPGAASLTSVRNFATNQGRPLSLHIHLPPDAVALAALPWELLWAPDEPTPLLLSRGHPASLTRHLDLAQALPAPRPGGRPLRVLTIAPQALLDPAMHSAERQARAAAWAPLVASGAVELLPDISPATREAISDTLRRAGPIDVLHYIGHGRFEKGEGQLALDRADGKLAITPISQLAPALAAAQVRLAVLTACQGAMVGAAETGASVLGGVAPALIAQGVPLVVAMQLTVRQTAANRATRVIYEELAAGRSVQAAVAAARLALYTEEQDRASWYVPALYVRSAEAGEAYLVGGTKK
;
A
#
# COMPACT_ATOMS: atom_id res chain seq x y z
N MET A 1 13.24 40.72 1.83
CA MET A 1 13.99 40.07 2.91
C MET A 1 13.04 39.08 3.58
N THR A 2 13.37 37.79 3.57
CA THR A 2 12.58 36.74 4.22
C THR A 2 12.52 36.99 5.74
N ASP A 3 11.47 36.50 6.41
CA ASP A 3 11.34 36.64 7.87
C ASP A 3 12.54 36.02 8.61
N LEU A 4 13.02 34.87 8.12
CA LEU A 4 14.25 34.21 8.55
C LEU A 4 15.49 35.12 8.46
N LEU A 5 15.74 35.72 7.29
CA LEU A 5 16.90 36.60 7.09
C LEU A 5 16.85 37.83 8.02
N ARG A 6 15.64 38.36 8.30
CA ARG A 6 15.46 39.46 9.26
C ARG A 6 15.81 39.03 10.68
N ARG A 7 15.35 37.86 11.13
CA ARG A 7 15.65 37.31 12.46
C ARG A 7 17.13 37.02 12.63
N LEU A 8 17.74 36.35 11.65
CA LEU A 8 19.18 36.04 11.65
C LEU A 8 20.03 37.31 11.71
N LYS A 9 19.70 38.32 10.90
CA LYS A 9 20.40 39.61 10.93
C LYS A 9 20.26 40.30 12.30
N THR A 10 19.05 40.31 12.86
CA THR A 10 18.81 40.90 14.19
C THR A 10 19.62 40.21 15.29
N TYR A 11 19.77 38.89 15.21
CA TYR A 11 20.53 38.11 16.17
C TYR A 11 22.05 38.26 16.00
N LEU A 12 22.55 38.14 14.77
CA LEU A 12 23.99 38.17 14.48
C LEU A 12 24.61 39.56 14.59
N ASP A 13 23.85 40.62 14.30
CA ASP A 13 24.29 42.01 14.45
C ASP A 13 24.24 42.50 15.92
N ALA A 14 23.68 41.71 16.85
CA ALA A 14 23.55 42.14 18.24
C ALA A 14 24.93 42.17 18.95
N PRO A 15 25.29 43.27 19.65
CA PRO A 15 26.59 43.36 20.36
C PRO A 15 26.82 42.22 21.37
N THR A 16 25.74 41.69 21.94
CA THR A 16 25.76 40.54 22.86
C THR A 16 26.20 39.24 22.17
N THR A 17 25.94 39.08 20.88
CA THR A 17 26.28 37.88 20.11
C THR A 17 27.78 37.82 19.83
N ILE A 18 28.42 38.96 19.56
CA ILE A 18 29.88 39.07 19.43
C ILE A 18 30.57 38.75 20.77
N GLN A 19 30.05 39.27 21.88
CA GLN A 19 30.57 38.94 23.22
C GLN A 19 30.41 37.44 23.55
N LEU A 20 29.31 36.81 23.12
CA LEU A 20 29.08 35.37 23.28
C LEU A 20 30.00 34.53 22.39
N ALA A 21 30.37 34.99 21.20
CA ALA A 21 31.28 34.28 20.29
C ALA A 21 32.65 34.03 20.94
N GLN A 22 33.13 34.97 21.75
CA GLN A 22 34.41 34.88 22.47
C GLN A 22 34.33 34.05 23.76
N ALA A 23 33.20 34.13 24.49
CA ALA A 23 33.07 33.52 25.82
C ALA A 23 32.38 32.14 25.81
N VAL A 24 31.35 31.96 24.99
CA VAL A 24 30.50 30.74 24.95
C VAL A 24 30.05 30.45 23.50
N PRO A 25 30.92 29.87 22.64
CA PRO A 25 30.62 29.63 21.22
C PRO A 25 29.35 28.79 20.96
N LEU A 26 29.00 27.88 21.88
CA LEU A 26 27.76 27.10 21.81
C LEU A 26 26.49 27.95 21.85
N GLY A 27 26.51 29.10 22.53
CA GLY A 27 25.36 30.01 22.58
C GLY A 27 25.09 30.67 21.22
N VAL A 28 26.15 30.99 20.46
CA VAL A 28 26.03 31.55 19.10
C VAL A 28 25.38 30.53 18.16
N LEU A 29 25.86 29.28 18.21
CA LEU A 29 25.30 28.16 17.44
C LEU A 29 23.82 27.91 17.78
N ALA A 30 23.48 27.83 19.07
CA ALA A 30 22.12 27.59 19.54
C ALA A 30 21.16 28.71 19.13
N GLY A 31 21.58 29.97 19.20
CA GLY A 31 20.76 31.11 18.79
C GLY A 31 20.47 31.16 17.29
N ALA A 32 21.46 30.89 16.44
CA ALA A 32 21.25 30.83 14.99
C ALA A 32 20.32 29.65 14.60
N SER A 33 20.47 28.50 15.25
CA SER A 33 19.58 27.36 15.06
C SER A 33 18.16 27.64 15.54
N ALA A 34 17.97 28.30 16.69
CA ALA A 34 16.65 28.67 17.19
C ALA A 34 15.94 29.66 16.25
N ALA A 35 16.62 30.71 15.80
CA ALA A 35 16.07 31.66 14.83
C ALA A 35 15.62 30.98 13.53
N THR A 36 16.38 29.96 13.11
CA THR A 36 16.06 29.13 11.96
C THR A 36 14.81 28.28 12.23
N ILE A 37 14.85 27.45 13.28
CA ILE A 37 13.75 26.54 13.65
C ILE A 37 12.44 27.31 13.89
N ALA A 38 12.48 28.44 14.58
CA ALA A 38 11.31 29.30 14.82
C ALA A 38 10.69 29.84 13.52
N ALA A 39 11.51 30.21 12.53
CA ALA A 39 11.01 30.67 11.24
C ALA A 39 10.36 29.54 10.42
N ILE A 40 10.82 28.30 10.63
CA ILE A 40 10.36 27.10 9.90
C ILE A 40 9.09 26.53 10.50
N ILE A 41 8.94 26.54 11.83
CA ILE A 41 7.77 25.99 12.54
C ILE A 41 6.45 26.61 12.03
N GLY A 42 6.48 27.84 11.51
CA GLY A 42 5.33 28.51 10.91
C GLY A 42 5.13 28.27 9.40
N MET A 43 5.97 27.46 8.75
CA MET A 43 5.89 27.20 7.30
C MET A 43 5.06 25.94 6.98
N PRO A 44 4.32 25.90 5.86
CA PRO A 44 3.54 24.71 5.45
C PRO A 44 4.37 23.42 5.26
N ALA A 45 5.69 23.55 5.12
CA ALA A 45 6.63 22.45 4.96
C ALA A 45 7.08 21.83 6.29
N PHE A 46 6.68 22.41 7.43
CA PHE A 46 6.98 21.87 8.76
C PHE A 46 5.80 21.01 9.23
N ALA A 47 6.06 19.71 9.42
CA ALA A 47 5.11 18.77 9.97
C ALA A 47 5.71 18.10 11.22
N THR A 48 5.00 18.20 12.33
CA THR A 48 5.28 17.42 13.55
C THR A 48 4.45 16.15 13.51
N SER A 49 5.09 14.99 13.59
CA SER A 49 4.42 13.71 13.85
C SER A 49 4.78 13.21 15.24
N CYS A 50 4.04 12.21 15.76
CA CYS A 50 4.36 11.57 17.03
C CYS A 50 5.74 10.87 17.06
N LEU A 51 6.45 10.79 15.92
CA LEU A 51 7.72 10.08 15.74
C LEU A 51 8.81 10.93 15.06
N GLY A 52 8.65 12.25 14.89
CA GLY A 52 9.73 13.09 14.32
C GLY A 52 9.31 14.38 13.62
N ILE A 53 10.33 15.16 13.23
CA ILE A 53 10.23 16.38 12.39
C ILE A 53 10.73 16.07 10.99
N ILE A 54 10.01 16.54 9.97
CA ILE A 54 10.52 16.60 8.60
C ILE A 54 10.90 18.04 8.28
N PHE A 55 12.17 18.27 7.98
CA PHE A 55 12.67 19.59 7.65
C PHE A 55 13.72 19.54 6.53
N GLY A 56 13.51 20.32 5.46
CA GLY A 56 14.48 20.42 4.36
C GLY A 56 14.86 19.08 3.73
N GLY A 57 13.96 18.10 3.70
CA GLY A 57 14.22 16.74 3.21
C GLY A 57 14.96 15.81 4.20
N LEU A 58 15.15 16.24 5.45
CA LEU A 58 15.70 15.44 6.56
C LEU A 58 14.56 15.01 7.48
N ALA A 59 14.50 13.72 7.82
CA ALA A 59 13.59 13.20 8.85
C ALA A 59 14.40 12.96 10.14
N VAL A 60 14.08 13.69 11.21
CA VAL A 60 14.69 13.49 12.53
C VAL A 60 13.71 12.70 13.38
N ASN A 61 14.07 11.47 13.76
CA ASN A 61 13.25 10.60 14.61
C ASN A 61 13.40 11.04 16.08
N PHE A 62 12.31 11.12 16.85
CA PHE A 62 12.41 11.55 18.26
C PHE A 62 12.72 10.38 19.17
N THR A 63 13.97 10.25 19.64
CA THR A 63 14.27 9.45 20.82
C THR A 63 14.48 10.32 22.06
N SER A 64 14.87 11.59 21.87
CA SER A 64 15.09 12.56 22.94
C SER A 64 13.84 13.36 23.31
N SER A 65 13.52 13.36 24.60
CA SER A 65 12.49 14.22 25.19
C SER A 65 12.79 15.73 25.11
N LEU A 66 14.03 16.12 24.75
CA LEU A 66 14.39 17.52 24.55
C LEU A 66 13.86 18.07 23.23
N ILE A 67 13.71 17.24 22.19
CA ILE A 67 13.27 17.74 20.88
C ILE A 67 11.83 18.23 20.93
N ASP A 68 10.95 17.50 21.61
CA ASP A 68 9.56 17.91 21.82
C ASP A 68 9.49 19.27 22.54
N LYS A 69 10.32 19.47 23.56
CA LYS A 69 10.41 20.75 24.28
C LYS A 69 10.97 21.88 23.41
N ILE A 70 11.93 21.58 22.53
CA ILE A 70 12.51 22.57 21.59
C ILE A 70 11.46 23.03 20.57
N VAL A 71 10.65 22.11 20.03
CA VAL A 71 9.60 22.43 19.04
C VAL A 71 8.46 23.23 19.68
N HIS A 72 8.08 22.88 20.90
CA HIS A 72 6.95 23.49 21.61
C HIS A 72 7.37 24.59 22.60
N ALA A 73 8.60 25.10 22.51
CA ALA A 73 9.10 26.15 23.38
C ALA A 73 8.22 27.40 23.29
N GLY A 74 7.87 27.99 24.44
CA GLY A 74 6.97 29.15 24.50
C GLY A 74 7.62 30.47 24.07
N SER A 75 8.95 30.47 23.87
CA SER A 75 9.70 31.62 23.36
C SER A 75 11.01 31.20 22.68
N GLU A 76 11.53 32.03 21.76
CA GLU A 76 12.86 31.81 21.16
C GLU A 76 13.96 31.74 22.22
N ARG A 77 13.85 32.54 23.30
CA ARG A 77 14.82 32.52 24.41
C ARG A 77 14.83 31.19 25.16
N GLU A 78 13.68 30.55 25.31
CA GLU A 78 13.55 29.21 25.89
C GLU A 78 14.11 28.15 24.94
N GLN A 79 13.80 28.28 23.64
CA GLN A 79 14.30 27.39 22.60
C GLN A 79 15.84 27.39 22.53
N VAL A 80 16.48 28.57 22.61
CA VAL A 80 17.94 28.69 22.67
C VAL A 80 18.53 27.92 23.85
N LYS A 81 17.93 28.04 25.05
CA LYS A 81 18.42 27.32 26.24
C LYS A 81 18.32 25.81 26.09
N LEU A 82 17.22 25.31 25.51
CA LEU A 82 17.01 23.88 25.32
C LEU A 82 17.96 23.30 24.26
N ILE A 83 18.20 24.02 23.17
CA ILE A 83 19.18 23.63 22.15
C ILE A 83 20.59 23.66 22.75
N GLU A 84 20.96 24.72 23.47
CA GLU A 84 22.27 24.84 24.11
C GLU A 84 22.50 23.72 25.13
N GLN A 85 21.47 23.34 25.90
CA GLN A 85 21.52 22.22 26.84
C GLN A 85 21.76 20.90 26.09
N GLY A 86 20.99 20.59 25.05
CA GLY A 86 21.16 19.36 24.28
C GLY A 86 22.53 19.26 23.59
N LEU A 87 23.06 20.38 23.10
CA LEU A 87 24.42 20.43 22.53
C LEU A 87 25.52 20.21 23.58
N LYS A 88 25.33 20.68 24.83
CA LYS A 88 26.25 20.41 25.94
C LYS A 88 26.18 18.96 26.40
N ASP A 89 24.98 18.39 26.42
CA ASP A 89 24.73 17.02 26.86
C ASP A 89 25.13 15.97 25.80
N GLY A 90 25.51 16.41 24.60
CA GLY A 90 25.90 15.52 23.51
C GLY A 90 24.70 14.76 22.91
N ASP A 91 23.50 15.33 23.01
CA ASP A 91 22.26 14.71 22.54
C ASP A 91 22.28 14.59 21.01
N LYS A 92 22.29 13.36 20.50
CA LYS A 92 22.41 13.05 19.07
C LYS A 92 21.23 13.56 18.25
N ASP A 93 20.03 13.57 18.81
CA ASP A 93 18.84 14.08 18.12
C ASP A 93 18.90 15.60 18.02
N VAL A 94 19.38 16.28 19.08
CA VAL A 94 19.56 17.74 19.08
C VAL A 94 20.67 18.15 18.12
N GLN A 95 21.79 17.41 18.08
CA GLN A 95 22.88 17.64 17.12
C GLN A 95 22.39 17.47 15.68
N THR A 96 21.58 16.45 15.40
CA THR A 96 21.02 16.18 14.07
C THR A 96 20.03 17.27 13.65
N LEU A 97 19.18 17.73 14.57
CA LEU A 97 18.26 18.85 14.34
C LEU A 97 19.02 20.16 14.01
N VAL A 98 20.09 20.45 14.76
CA VAL A 98 20.93 21.64 14.56
C VAL A 98 21.68 21.57 13.22
N ALA A 99 22.22 20.40 12.85
CA ALA A 99 22.87 20.18 11.56
C ALA A 99 21.91 20.43 10.38
N GLY A 100 20.68 19.91 10.49
CA GLY A 100 19.62 20.14 9.50
C GLY A 100 19.23 21.61 9.39
N ALA A 101 19.00 22.28 10.53
CA ALA A 101 18.65 23.70 10.58
C ALA A 101 19.68 24.58 9.87
N LEU A 102 20.97 24.42 10.22
CA LEU A 102 22.04 25.29 9.73
C LEU A 102 22.31 25.12 8.24
N THR A 103 22.24 23.88 7.73
CA THR A 103 22.50 23.58 6.32
C THR A 103 21.37 24.03 5.42
N HIS A 104 20.13 24.03 5.92
CA HIS A 104 19.00 24.60 5.20
C HIS A 104 19.09 26.12 5.08
N ALA A 105 19.36 26.81 6.19
CA ALA A 105 19.44 28.27 6.25
C ALA A 105 20.82 28.83 5.85
N GLY A 106 21.71 28.00 5.31
CA GLY A 106 23.08 28.39 4.98
C GLY A 106 23.22 29.67 4.14
N PRO A 107 22.46 29.82 3.04
CA PRO A 107 22.45 31.06 2.27
C PRO A 107 22.04 32.29 3.09
N GLU A 108 20.99 32.16 3.93
CA GLU A 108 20.49 33.24 4.78
C GLU A 108 21.44 33.57 5.93
N VAL A 109 22.12 32.58 6.52
CA VAL A 109 23.17 32.78 7.53
C VAL A 109 24.36 33.51 6.91
N SER A 110 24.83 33.08 5.73
CA SER A 110 25.93 33.74 5.01
C SER A 110 25.60 35.20 4.66
N ALA A 111 24.36 35.46 4.25
CA ALA A 111 23.86 36.79 3.94
C ALA A 111 23.63 37.68 5.18
N ALA A 112 23.40 37.08 6.36
CA ALA A 112 23.16 37.78 7.61
C ALA A 112 24.44 38.13 8.38
N LEU A 113 25.60 37.55 8.05
CA LEU A 113 26.85 37.81 8.76
C LEU A 113 27.33 39.28 8.56
N PRO A 114 27.56 40.05 9.64
CA PRO A 114 28.07 41.42 9.53
C PRO A 114 29.49 41.43 8.96
N PRO A 115 29.80 42.30 7.98
CA PRO A 115 31.12 42.35 7.36
C PRO A 115 32.29 42.60 8.33
N ALA A 116 32.04 43.35 9.42
CA ALA A 116 33.07 43.69 10.40
C ALA A 116 33.51 42.50 11.27
N ASP A 117 32.59 41.58 11.58
CA ASP A 117 32.81 40.48 12.53
C ASP A 117 32.66 39.08 11.88
N ARG A 118 32.57 39.04 10.54
CA ARG A 118 32.28 37.84 9.75
C ARG A 118 33.24 36.69 10.08
N ASP A 119 34.54 36.95 10.07
CA ASP A 119 35.54 35.90 10.27
C ASP A 119 35.50 35.35 11.69
N GLU A 120 35.30 36.21 12.69
CA GLU A 120 35.19 35.82 14.09
C GLU A 120 33.97 34.93 14.34
N LEU A 121 32.82 35.30 13.78
CA LEU A 121 31.59 34.50 13.88
C LEU A 121 31.72 33.16 13.17
N ILE A 122 32.36 33.10 11.99
CA ILE A 122 32.60 31.84 11.27
C ILE A 122 33.52 30.91 12.09
N ILE A 123 34.57 31.46 12.71
CA ILE A 123 35.45 30.70 13.61
C ILE A 123 34.66 30.17 14.82
N ALA A 124 33.79 31.00 15.40
CA ALA A 124 32.94 30.59 16.52
C ALA A 124 31.95 29.48 16.13
N PHE A 125 31.31 29.56 14.96
CA PHE A 125 30.44 28.50 14.42
C PHE A 125 31.21 27.18 14.25
N GLU A 126 32.39 27.22 13.65
CA GLU A 126 33.21 26.02 13.44
C GLU A 126 33.64 25.39 14.77
N ALA A 127 34.12 26.21 15.71
CA ALA A 127 34.52 25.76 17.04
C ALA A 127 33.34 25.17 17.83
N ALA A 128 32.15 25.80 17.75
CA ALA A 128 30.95 25.32 18.42
C ALA A 128 30.46 23.98 17.86
N MET A 129 30.45 23.80 16.54
CA MET A 129 30.07 22.53 15.91
C MET A 129 31.05 21.40 16.28
N ARG A 130 32.35 21.69 16.30
CA ARG A 130 33.37 20.71 16.72
C ARG A 130 33.23 20.34 18.20
N ARG A 131 32.90 21.31 19.05
CA ARG A 131 32.72 21.11 20.49
C ARG A 131 31.44 20.34 20.82
N ALA A 132 30.36 20.55 20.06
CA ALA A 132 29.09 19.85 20.25
C ALA A 132 29.19 18.35 19.93
N GLY A 133 30.08 17.94 19.02
CA GLY A 133 30.33 16.54 18.72
C GLY A 133 29.35 15.92 17.71
N GLY A 134 29.47 14.61 17.52
CA GLY A 134 28.55 13.81 16.68
C GLY A 134 28.50 14.28 15.21
N PRO A 135 27.31 14.32 14.59
CA PRO A 135 27.14 14.71 13.18
C PRO A 135 27.72 16.09 12.83
N LEU A 136 27.77 17.01 13.80
CA LEU A 136 28.24 18.38 13.59
C LEU A 136 29.75 18.44 13.29
N VAL A 137 30.54 17.48 13.77
CA VAL A 137 31.99 17.42 13.52
C VAL A 137 32.28 17.16 12.04
N GLY A 138 31.53 16.26 11.41
CA GLY A 138 31.69 15.88 10.00
C GLY A 138 31.36 17.00 9.00
N ILE A 139 30.61 18.01 9.44
CA ILE A 139 30.14 19.10 8.57
C ILE A 139 30.80 20.45 8.90
N ALA A 140 31.39 20.62 10.08
CA ALA A 140 31.90 21.90 10.58
C ALA A 140 32.84 22.63 9.61
N GLY A 141 33.86 21.93 9.09
CA GLY A 141 34.84 22.53 8.18
C GLY A 141 34.25 22.92 6.83
N ARG A 142 33.37 22.07 6.27
CA ARG A 142 32.69 22.33 5.00
C ARG A 142 31.69 23.49 5.11
N TYR A 143 30.95 23.55 6.22
CA TYR A 143 30.02 24.65 6.50
C TYR A 143 30.75 25.99 6.68
N ALA A 144 31.86 26.02 7.43
CA ALA A 144 32.67 27.21 7.59
C ALA A 144 33.30 27.68 6.26
N ALA A 145 33.71 26.75 5.39
CA ALA A 145 34.17 27.07 4.05
C ALA A 145 33.05 27.70 3.19
N ALA A 146 31.85 27.11 3.22
CA ALA A 146 30.69 27.62 2.50
C ALA A 146 30.23 29.02 2.98
N LEU A 147 30.33 29.32 4.28
CA LEU A 147 30.03 30.66 4.79
C LEU A 147 31.00 31.75 4.30
N ARG A 148 32.26 31.38 4.02
CA ARG A 148 33.27 32.30 3.48
C ARG A 148 33.09 32.57 1.99
N ASP A 149 32.46 31.65 1.26
CA ASP A 149 32.24 31.73 -0.18
C ASP A 149 30.77 32.06 -0.53
N PRO A 150 30.46 33.27 -0.99
CA PRO A 150 29.11 33.64 -1.42
C PRO A 150 28.57 32.82 -2.60
N SER A 151 29.43 32.12 -3.35
CA SER A 151 29.08 31.26 -4.48
C SER A 151 28.97 29.78 -4.12
N ALA A 152 29.09 29.43 -2.84
CA ALA A 152 29.04 28.05 -2.39
C ALA A 152 27.76 27.34 -2.87
N ASP A 153 27.93 26.10 -3.36
CA ASP A 153 26.81 25.22 -3.69
C ASP A 153 26.24 24.62 -2.41
N TRP A 154 25.32 25.37 -1.79
CA TRP A 154 24.58 24.94 -0.60
C TRP A 154 23.79 23.64 -0.83
N GLY A 155 23.44 23.32 -2.09
CA GLY A 155 22.75 22.08 -2.45
C GLY A 155 23.63 20.84 -2.35
N VAL A 156 24.94 20.96 -2.57
CA VAL A 156 25.92 19.88 -2.30
C VAL A 156 26.03 19.65 -0.80
N LEU A 157 26.24 20.71 -0.02
CA LEU A 157 26.39 20.60 1.44
C LEU A 157 25.15 19.99 2.11
N GLN A 158 23.95 20.36 1.65
CA GLN A 158 22.69 19.78 2.13
C GLN A 158 22.54 18.28 1.80
N ARG A 159 23.02 17.83 0.64
CA ARG A 159 23.00 16.40 0.28
C ARG A 159 23.94 15.60 1.15
N ASP A 160 25.16 16.09 1.34
CA ASP A 160 26.16 15.42 2.17
C ASP A 160 25.68 15.26 3.62
N VAL A 161 25.07 16.30 4.20
CA VAL A 161 24.51 16.23 5.56
C VAL A 161 23.33 15.24 5.66
N ARG A 162 22.51 15.12 4.60
CA ARG A 162 21.44 14.10 4.54
C ARG A 162 22.00 12.68 4.48
N GLU A 163 23.08 12.46 3.75
CA GLU A 163 23.75 11.16 3.68
C GLU A 163 24.41 10.78 5.03
N ASP A 164 25.09 11.73 5.67
CA ASP A 164 25.67 11.54 7.00
C ASP A 164 24.58 11.22 8.05
N ALA A 165 23.47 11.97 8.05
CA ALA A 165 22.33 11.73 8.94
C ALA A 165 21.60 10.40 8.67
N ALA A 166 21.51 9.97 7.41
CA ALA A 166 20.94 8.68 7.04
C ALA A 166 21.80 7.53 7.57
N THR A 167 23.12 7.68 7.54
CA THR A 167 24.10 6.73 8.09
C THR A 167 23.98 6.65 9.61
N LEU A 168 23.88 7.79 10.30
CA LEU A 168 23.63 7.87 11.74
C LEU A 168 22.27 7.29 12.16
N THR A 169 21.23 7.46 11.35
CA THR A 169 19.90 6.85 11.60
C THR A 169 19.94 5.32 11.48
N GLN A 170 20.82 4.78 10.63
CA GLN A 170 21.08 3.34 10.54
C GLN A 170 21.91 2.84 11.74
N GLU A 171 22.89 3.62 12.21
CA GLU A 171 23.67 3.29 13.42
C GLU A 171 22.82 3.36 14.70
N ILE A 172 21.90 4.31 14.83
CA ILE A 172 20.96 4.42 15.98
C ILE A 172 20.02 3.20 16.03
N ARG A 173 19.57 2.69 14.86
CA ARG A 173 18.81 1.42 14.78
C ARG A 173 19.66 0.19 15.10
N GLY A 174 20.98 0.31 15.04
CA GLY A 174 21.93 -0.72 15.43
C GLY A 174 22.37 -0.65 16.91
N VAL A 175 22.12 0.46 17.61
CA VAL A 175 22.75 0.71 18.93
C VAL A 175 21.76 0.88 20.10
N ASP A 176 20.47 1.14 19.90
CA ASP A 176 19.54 1.24 21.04
C ASP A 176 18.33 0.29 20.96
N LEU A 177 18.31 -0.64 21.93
CA LEU A 177 17.16 -1.40 22.46
C LEU A 177 16.66 -2.63 21.68
N VAL A 178 17.46 -3.70 21.58
CA VAL A 178 16.89 -5.05 21.36
C VAL A 178 17.53 -6.17 22.22
N GLU A 179 18.74 -6.04 22.77
CA GLU A 179 19.33 -7.19 23.49
C GLU A 179 18.87 -7.33 24.95
N ASP A 180 18.73 -6.26 25.73
CA ASP A 180 18.36 -6.40 27.16
C ASP A 180 16.88 -6.73 27.39
N ALA A 181 15.97 -6.16 26.58
CA ALA A 181 14.53 -6.46 26.68
C ALA A 181 14.19 -7.87 26.15
N MET A 182 14.94 -8.38 25.16
CA MET A 182 14.78 -9.75 24.69
C MET A 182 15.44 -10.77 25.63
N GLN A 183 16.48 -10.40 26.37
CA GLN A 183 17.10 -11.28 27.36
C GLN A 183 16.23 -11.40 28.62
N GLU A 184 15.61 -10.32 29.11
CA GLU A 184 14.60 -10.40 30.17
C GLU A 184 13.35 -11.19 29.74
N ALA A 185 12.89 -11.03 28.49
CA ALA A 185 11.78 -11.82 27.95
C ALA A 185 12.13 -13.32 27.78
N ARG A 186 13.39 -13.64 27.45
CA ARG A 186 13.90 -15.01 27.36
C ARG A 186 14.13 -15.66 28.73
N ASP A 187 14.53 -14.90 29.74
CA ASP A 187 14.66 -15.40 31.12
C ASP A 187 13.29 -15.64 31.77
N VAL A 188 12.27 -14.84 31.41
CA VAL A 188 10.87 -15.10 31.79
C VAL A 188 10.31 -16.33 31.07
N ASP A 189 10.53 -16.50 29.75
CA ASP A 189 10.12 -17.72 29.01
C ASP A 189 10.88 -18.97 29.49
N GLY A 190 12.17 -18.82 29.84
CA GLY A 190 13.02 -19.88 30.39
C GLY A 190 12.57 -20.35 31.78
N ARG A 191 12.17 -19.42 32.67
CA ARG A 191 11.58 -19.76 33.98
C ARG A 191 10.21 -20.39 33.84
N VAL A 192 9.40 -19.97 32.87
CA VAL A 192 8.10 -20.58 32.55
C VAL A 192 8.27 -21.99 31.99
N LYS A 193 9.25 -22.24 31.10
CA LYS A 193 9.60 -23.58 30.61
C LYS A 193 10.15 -24.49 31.70
N GLN A 194 11.02 -24.02 32.58
CA GLN A 194 11.50 -24.82 33.71
C GLN A 194 10.39 -25.16 34.72
N LEU A 195 9.40 -24.28 34.93
CA LEU A 195 8.21 -24.57 35.75
C LEU A 195 7.24 -25.58 35.09
N ILE A 196 7.20 -25.61 33.75
CA ILE A 196 6.42 -26.59 32.98
C ILE A 196 7.14 -27.95 32.94
N GLU A 197 8.46 -27.98 32.75
CA GLU A 197 9.25 -29.22 32.71
C GLU A 197 9.43 -29.85 34.09
N ALA A 198 9.61 -29.07 35.15
CA ALA A 198 9.69 -29.58 36.54
C ALA A 198 8.37 -30.23 37.02
N LYS A 199 7.23 -29.86 36.43
CA LYS A 199 5.93 -30.52 36.69
C LYS A 199 5.69 -31.78 35.86
N THR A 200 6.47 -32.01 34.80
CA THR A 200 6.24 -33.11 33.85
C THR A 200 7.12 -34.34 34.10
N VAL A 201 8.14 -34.24 34.97
CA VAL A 201 9.14 -35.33 35.19
C VAL A 201 8.97 -36.11 36.51
N ARG A 202 7.97 -35.83 37.36
CA ARG A 202 7.63 -36.72 38.50
C ARG A 202 6.34 -37.49 38.22
N GLY A 203 6.44 -38.53 37.40
CA GLY A 203 5.38 -39.53 37.27
C GLY A 203 5.32 -40.43 38.51
N VAL A 204 4.12 -40.92 38.85
CA VAL A 204 3.91 -42.30 39.34
C VAL A 204 2.51 -42.75 38.93
N SER A 205 2.46 -44.00 38.46
CA SER A 205 1.29 -44.80 38.13
C SER A 205 0.49 -45.23 39.38
N GLN A 206 -0.69 -45.82 39.13
CA GLN A 206 -1.52 -46.67 40.01
C GLN A 206 -2.70 -46.08 40.82
N VAL A 207 -3.89 -46.50 40.35
CA VAL A 207 -4.98 -47.17 41.09
C VAL A 207 -5.97 -46.31 41.92
N ALA A 208 -7.25 -46.62 41.64
CA ALA A 208 -8.47 -46.52 42.46
C ALA A 208 -9.31 -45.22 42.46
N SER A 209 -10.50 -45.41 41.88
CA SER A 209 -11.84 -45.01 42.36
C SER A 209 -12.17 -43.52 42.57
N GLY A 210 -13.13 -43.07 41.75
CA GLY A 210 -14.27 -42.26 42.19
C GLY A 210 -14.01 -40.77 42.46
N VAL A 211 -14.64 -39.92 41.64
CA VAL A 211 -15.51 -38.79 42.05
C VAL A 211 -15.69 -37.86 40.84
N ARG A 212 -16.95 -37.52 40.55
CA ARG A 212 -17.39 -36.61 39.49
C ARG A 212 -16.91 -35.18 39.77
N GLY A 213 -16.49 -34.47 38.73
CA GLY A 213 -16.26 -33.02 38.77
C GLY A 213 -16.05 -32.43 37.38
N THR A 214 -17.11 -31.87 36.79
CA THR A 214 -17.09 -31.13 35.52
C THR A 214 -16.46 -29.75 35.72
N LYS A 215 -15.46 -29.37 34.91
CA LYS A 215 -14.96 -27.98 34.80
C LYS A 215 -15.93 -27.12 33.96
N PRO A 216 -16.22 -25.87 34.34
CA PRO A 216 -17.18 -25.02 33.64
C PRO A 216 -16.60 -24.35 32.37
N THR A 217 -17.43 -24.29 31.33
CA THR A 217 -17.22 -23.56 30.06
C THR A 217 -17.35 -22.05 30.28
N PRO A 218 -16.59 -21.18 29.59
CA PRO A 218 -16.75 -19.73 29.72
C PRO A 218 -18.14 -19.27 29.24
N PRO A 219 -18.75 -18.25 29.88
CA PRO A 219 -20.11 -17.82 29.53
C PRO A 219 -20.15 -17.13 28.17
N THR A 220 -21.12 -17.53 27.34
CA THR A 220 -21.45 -16.87 26.07
C THR A 220 -21.89 -15.42 26.33
N PRO A 221 -21.44 -14.43 25.53
CA PRO A 221 -21.86 -13.04 25.69
C PRO A 221 -23.38 -12.90 25.53
N THR A 222 -24.01 -12.17 26.45
CA THR A 222 -25.45 -11.91 26.48
C THR A 222 -25.75 -10.41 26.43
N ARG A 223 -26.95 -10.03 25.97
CA ARG A 223 -27.49 -8.68 26.00
C ARG A 223 -28.86 -8.67 26.68
N PRO A 224 -29.27 -7.60 27.38
CA PRO A 224 -30.62 -7.52 27.93
C PRO A 224 -31.65 -7.39 26.80
N CYS A 225 -32.76 -8.10 26.92
CA CYS A 225 -33.93 -7.95 26.07
C CYS A 225 -34.52 -6.54 26.29
N PRO A 226 -34.80 -5.76 25.22
CA PRO A 226 -35.35 -4.41 25.36
C PRO A 226 -36.73 -4.36 26.02
N ASP A 227 -37.49 -5.45 25.97
CA ASP A 227 -38.86 -5.54 26.47
C ASP A 227 -38.90 -6.01 27.92
N CYS A 228 -38.32 -7.18 28.20
CA CYS A 228 -38.42 -7.82 29.52
C CYS A 228 -37.11 -7.80 30.32
N GLY A 229 -36.03 -7.26 29.79
CA GLY A 229 -34.73 -7.15 30.49
C GLY A 229 -33.96 -8.47 30.62
N MET A 230 -34.50 -9.61 30.19
CA MET A 230 -33.81 -10.91 30.27
C MET A 230 -32.48 -10.88 29.51
N ALA A 231 -31.41 -11.41 30.09
CA ALA A 231 -30.14 -11.63 29.38
C ALA A 231 -30.32 -12.72 28.30
N VAL A 232 -30.19 -12.35 27.03
CA VAL A 232 -30.33 -13.24 25.87
C VAL A 232 -28.98 -13.32 25.13
N PRO A 233 -28.57 -14.51 24.64
CA PRO A 233 -27.34 -14.63 23.85
C PRO A 233 -27.28 -13.64 22.68
N VAL A 234 -26.12 -13.04 22.46
CA VAL A 234 -25.88 -12.18 21.30
C VAL A 234 -26.07 -13.04 20.03
N GLY A 235 -27.07 -12.71 19.21
CA GLY A 235 -27.43 -13.45 17.99
C GLY A 235 -28.75 -14.24 18.05
N ALA A 236 -29.43 -14.33 19.20
CA ALA A 236 -30.74 -14.97 19.29
C ALA A 236 -31.81 -14.21 18.48
N ALA A 237 -32.60 -14.94 17.67
CA ALA A 237 -33.63 -14.37 16.80
C ALA A 237 -34.89 -13.89 17.56
N ALA A 238 -35.13 -14.41 18.77
CA ALA A 238 -36.23 -14.00 19.64
C ALA A 238 -35.84 -14.16 21.11
N CYS A 239 -36.46 -13.36 21.98
CA CYS A 239 -36.33 -13.51 23.42
C CYS A 239 -37.12 -14.77 23.85
N PRO A 240 -36.49 -15.73 24.54
CA PRO A 240 -37.18 -16.94 24.99
C PRO A 240 -38.21 -16.65 26.11
N SER A 241 -38.13 -15.49 26.77
CA SER A 241 -39.09 -15.11 27.82
C SER A 241 -40.39 -14.53 27.27
N CYS A 242 -40.28 -13.52 26.41
CA CYS A 242 -41.44 -12.72 25.99
C CYS A 242 -41.79 -12.92 24.51
N GLY A 243 -41.00 -13.71 23.77
CA GLY A 243 -41.23 -13.95 22.35
C GLY A 243 -40.91 -12.75 21.45
N MET A 244 -40.42 -11.62 22.01
CA MET A 244 -40.03 -10.46 21.21
C MET A 244 -38.98 -10.87 20.19
N ARG A 245 -39.25 -10.63 18.89
CA ARG A 245 -38.25 -10.80 17.84
C ARG A 245 -37.11 -9.83 18.07
N LEU A 246 -35.95 -10.38 18.39
CA LEU A 246 -34.72 -9.67 18.58
C LEU A 246 -34.11 -9.52 17.20
N GLY A 247 -34.51 -8.47 16.48
CA GLY A 247 -34.20 -8.27 15.06
C GLY A 247 -32.78 -8.69 14.70
N GLY A 248 -32.66 -9.60 13.72
CA GLY A 248 -31.39 -9.88 13.06
C GLY A 248 -30.80 -8.55 12.62
N ALA A 249 -29.49 -8.39 12.79
CA ALA A 249 -28.75 -7.16 12.50
C ALA A 249 -29.39 -6.47 11.29
N GLN A 250 -30.18 -5.41 11.54
CA GLN A 250 -30.46 -4.44 10.51
C GLN A 250 -29.06 -3.93 10.22
N GLY A 251 -28.47 -4.42 9.12
CA GLY A 251 -27.15 -4.02 8.70
C GLY A 251 -27.11 -2.52 8.86
N ALA A 252 -26.17 -2.03 9.67
CA ALA A 252 -25.91 -0.60 9.74
C ALA A 252 -25.93 -0.13 8.29
N ALA A 253 -26.89 0.74 7.95
CA ALA A 253 -27.00 1.23 6.60
C ALA A 253 -25.60 1.71 6.24
N ALA A 254 -25.00 1.10 5.20
CA ALA A 254 -23.69 1.51 4.76
C ALA A 254 -23.72 3.04 4.63
N PRO A 255 -22.74 3.78 5.18
CA PRO A 255 -22.72 5.22 5.02
C PRO A 255 -22.92 5.54 3.54
N PRO A 256 -23.69 6.59 3.20
CA PRO A 256 -23.98 6.91 1.81
C PRO A 256 -22.66 6.97 1.04
N ALA A 257 -22.58 6.24 -0.07
CA ALA A 257 -21.37 6.13 -0.86
C ALA A 257 -20.92 7.55 -1.25
N THR A 258 -19.79 7.98 -0.71
CA THR A 258 -19.16 9.25 -1.10
C THR A 258 -18.71 9.11 -2.54
N THR A 259 -19.31 9.88 -3.45
CA THR A 259 -18.96 9.84 -4.87
C THR A 259 -17.46 10.04 -5.05
N PRO A 260 -16.71 9.15 -5.70
CA PRO A 260 -15.28 9.35 -5.92
C PRO A 260 -14.96 10.60 -6.76
N ILE A 261 -13.74 11.12 -6.67
CA ILE A 261 -13.22 12.15 -7.57
C ILE A 261 -12.52 11.45 -8.74
N PRO A 262 -13.02 11.57 -9.99
CA PRO A 262 -12.40 10.92 -11.13
C PRO A 262 -11.15 11.67 -11.59
N LEU A 263 -10.13 10.89 -11.99
CA LEU A 263 -8.98 11.32 -12.75
C LEU A 263 -8.70 10.31 -13.86
N THR A 264 -8.90 10.73 -15.10
CA THR A 264 -8.68 9.91 -16.28
C THR A 264 -7.31 10.17 -16.87
N LEU A 265 -6.58 9.09 -17.16
CA LEU A 265 -5.31 9.09 -17.87
C LEU A 265 -5.51 8.32 -19.18
N THR A 266 -5.45 9.00 -20.31
CA THR A 266 -5.47 8.37 -21.63
C THR A 266 -4.06 8.29 -22.18
N LEU A 267 -3.55 7.07 -22.37
CA LEU A 267 -2.17 6.82 -22.79
C LEU A 267 -2.13 6.50 -24.27
N ALA A 268 -1.62 7.43 -25.07
CA ALA A 268 -1.31 7.20 -26.48
C ALA A 268 0.13 6.66 -26.60
N PRO A 269 0.35 5.42 -27.08
CA PRO A 269 1.68 4.82 -27.15
C PRO A 269 2.67 5.63 -27.98
N THR A 270 3.92 5.64 -27.53
CA THR A 270 5.09 6.16 -28.26
C THR A 270 6.20 5.11 -28.25
N THR A 271 7.28 5.33 -28.99
CA THR A 271 8.42 4.40 -29.07
C THR A 271 8.98 3.99 -27.70
N TYR A 272 8.95 4.88 -26.70
CA TYR A 272 9.58 4.67 -25.40
C TYR A 272 8.61 4.79 -24.21
N GLY A 273 7.31 4.87 -24.45
CA GLY A 273 6.33 5.12 -23.39
C GLY A 273 5.00 5.61 -23.94
N ALA A 274 4.50 6.74 -23.48
CA ALA A 274 3.23 7.30 -23.92
C ALA A 274 3.19 8.84 -23.88
N GLN A 275 2.35 9.42 -24.73
CA GLN A 275 1.76 10.73 -24.48
C GLN A 275 0.54 10.52 -23.57
N VAL A 276 0.44 11.27 -22.49
CA VAL A 276 -0.60 11.11 -21.47
C VAL A 276 -1.51 12.34 -21.45
N SER A 277 -2.79 12.12 -21.76
CA SER A 277 -3.85 13.10 -21.51
C SER A 277 -4.44 12.87 -20.12
N TRP A 278 -4.41 13.89 -19.28
CA TRP A 278 -4.96 13.91 -17.93
C TRP A 278 -6.26 14.70 -17.94
N GLU A 279 -7.36 14.10 -17.51
CA GLU A 279 -8.69 14.70 -17.55
C GLU A 279 -9.42 14.56 -16.21
N SER A 280 -9.89 15.68 -15.67
CA SER A 280 -10.77 15.75 -14.50
C SER A 280 -11.45 17.12 -14.48
N ASP A 281 -12.66 17.22 -13.93
CA ASP A 281 -13.41 18.49 -13.82
C ASP A 281 -12.59 19.63 -13.19
N LEU A 282 -11.70 19.29 -12.25
CA LEU A 282 -10.86 20.25 -11.54
C LEU A 282 -9.79 20.89 -12.43
N ILE A 283 -9.16 20.09 -13.29
CA ILE A 283 -7.97 20.51 -14.05
C ILE A 283 -8.27 20.70 -15.55
N GLY A 284 -9.46 20.31 -16.02
CA GLY A 284 -9.75 20.18 -17.44
C GLY A 284 -8.86 19.12 -18.07
N ARG A 285 -8.39 19.36 -19.30
CA ARG A 285 -7.42 18.50 -19.98
C ARG A 285 -6.00 19.03 -19.84
N ARG A 286 -5.04 18.17 -19.52
CA ARG A 286 -3.60 18.45 -19.50
C ARG A 286 -2.84 17.35 -20.21
N GLU A 287 -1.70 17.71 -20.78
CA GLU A 287 -0.88 16.79 -21.55
C GLU A 287 0.49 16.66 -20.89
N SER A 288 1.02 15.44 -20.83
CA SER A 288 2.38 15.20 -20.35
C SER A 288 3.01 14.03 -21.07
N ARG A 289 4.33 13.92 -20.99
CA ARG A 289 5.07 12.77 -21.50
C ARG A 289 5.33 11.74 -20.40
N PHE A 290 5.11 10.47 -20.72
CA PHE A 290 5.53 9.33 -19.92
C PHE A 290 6.60 8.54 -20.68
N VAL A 291 7.73 8.29 -20.04
CA VAL A 291 8.76 7.36 -20.53
C VAL A 291 8.69 6.12 -19.66
N SER A 292 8.47 4.95 -20.27
CA SER A 292 8.35 3.71 -19.51
C SER A 292 9.69 3.39 -18.83
N PRO A 293 9.72 3.17 -17.51
CA PRO A 293 10.95 2.81 -16.82
C PRO A 293 11.38 1.35 -17.08
N PHE A 294 10.45 0.52 -17.56
CA PHE A 294 10.67 -0.88 -17.88
C PHE A 294 10.18 -1.15 -19.31
N ALA A 295 11.00 -1.79 -20.13
CA ALA A 295 10.65 -2.12 -21.51
C ALA A 295 11.35 -3.43 -21.95
N GLY A 296 10.72 -4.15 -22.88
CA GLY A 296 11.25 -5.42 -23.39
C GLY A 296 11.58 -6.40 -22.25
N ALA A 297 12.76 -7.01 -22.30
CA ALA A 297 13.22 -7.99 -21.32
C ALA A 297 13.26 -7.46 -19.87
N ASP A 298 13.44 -6.15 -19.66
CA ASP A 298 13.39 -5.58 -18.31
C ASP A 298 11.99 -5.64 -17.72
N LEU A 299 10.97 -5.37 -18.55
CA LEU A 299 9.59 -5.47 -18.10
C LEU A 299 9.24 -6.92 -17.76
N ASP A 300 9.65 -7.87 -18.60
CA ASP A 300 9.43 -9.30 -18.36
C ASP A 300 10.09 -9.74 -17.04
N LEU A 301 11.34 -9.29 -16.80
CA LEU A 301 12.07 -9.58 -15.57
C LEU A 301 11.39 -8.96 -14.34
N VAL A 302 10.89 -7.73 -14.43
CA VAL A 302 10.17 -7.06 -13.33
C VAL A 302 8.86 -7.78 -13.01
N ILE A 303 8.09 -8.18 -14.02
CA ILE A 303 6.85 -8.93 -13.81
C ILE A 303 7.16 -10.29 -13.18
N ARG A 304 8.18 -10.99 -13.66
CA ARG A 304 8.67 -12.23 -13.03
C ARG A 304 9.09 -12.00 -11.57
N ALA A 305 9.79 -10.92 -11.28
CA ALA A 305 10.19 -10.56 -9.93
C ALA A 305 8.98 -10.37 -9.00
N LEU A 306 7.97 -9.62 -9.45
CA LEU A 306 6.75 -9.46 -8.68
C LEU A 306 5.98 -10.78 -8.51
N ASP A 307 6.03 -11.69 -9.49
CA ASP A 307 5.41 -13.02 -9.42
C ASP A 307 6.11 -13.91 -8.37
N VAL A 308 7.45 -13.89 -8.32
CA VAL A 308 8.25 -14.61 -7.32
C VAL A 308 7.96 -14.12 -5.90
N LEU A 309 7.63 -12.83 -5.70
CA LEU A 309 7.17 -12.33 -4.40
C LEU A 309 5.84 -12.95 -3.95
N GLN A 310 4.98 -13.35 -4.90
CA GLN A 310 3.72 -14.03 -4.57
C GLN A 310 3.96 -15.50 -4.27
N TYR A 311 4.92 -16.12 -4.95
CA TYR A 311 5.25 -17.52 -4.79
C TYR A 311 6.76 -17.77 -5.02
N PRO A 312 7.57 -17.84 -3.96
CA PRO A 312 9.01 -18.07 -4.06
C PRO A 312 9.31 -19.50 -4.53
N SER A 313 9.26 -19.76 -5.83
CA SER A 313 9.48 -21.09 -6.42
C SER A 313 10.71 -21.19 -7.31
N SER A 314 11.25 -20.06 -7.77
CA SER A 314 12.47 -20.00 -8.57
C SER A 314 13.31 -18.79 -8.19
N GLY A 315 14.63 -18.99 -8.07
CA GLY A 315 15.58 -17.89 -7.89
C GLY A 315 15.87 -17.15 -9.20
N PHE A 316 16.69 -16.11 -9.11
CA PHE A 316 17.23 -15.40 -10.28
C PHE A 316 18.62 -15.93 -10.63
N THR A 317 18.93 -15.99 -11.92
CA THR A 317 20.31 -16.18 -12.37
C THR A 317 21.16 -14.97 -11.93
N ALA A 318 22.50 -15.12 -11.88
CA ALA A 318 23.37 -14.01 -11.52
C ALA A 318 23.16 -12.78 -12.44
N ALA A 319 22.97 -13.00 -13.75
CA ALA A 319 22.71 -11.93 -14.70
C ALA A 319 21.36 -11.23 -14.46
N GLU A 320 20.31 -11.99 -14.12
CA GLU A 320 19.02 -11.42 -13.74
C GLU A 320 19.12 -10.64 -12.42
N ALA A 321 19.84 -11.16 -11.42
CA ALA A 321 20.06 -10.48 -10.15
C ALA A 321 20.83 -9.15 -10.34
N ASP A 322 21.90 -9.16 -11.14
CA ASP A 322 22.63 -7.93 -11.50
C ASP A 322 21.72 -6.94 -12.25
N ARG A 323 20.86 -7.45 -13.13
CA ARG A 323 19.91 -6.60 -13.85
C ARG A 323 18.85 -6.00 -12.92
N LEU A 324 18.32 -6.76 -11.97
CA LEU A 324 17.39 -6.25 -10.95
C LEU A 324 18.06 -5.17 -10.08
N THR A 325 19.32 -5.35 -9.69
CA THR A 325 20.11 -4.32 -8.99
C THR A 325 20.22 -3.05 -9.84
N ALA A 326 20.55 -3.19 -11.13
CA ALA A 326 20.68 -2.06 -12.05
C ALA A 326 19.35 -1.32 -12.27
N LEU A 327 18.23 -2.02 -12.16
CA LEU A 327 16.88 -1.44 -12.19
C LEU A 327 16.45 -0.82 -10.85
N GLY A 328 17.27 -0.91 -9.80
CA GLY A 328 16.96 -0.37 -8.47
C GLY A 328 15.98 -1.24 -7.67
N ILE A 329 15.88 -2.54 -8.00
CA ILE A 329 14.97 -3.48 -7.34
C ILE A 329 15.77 -4.27 -6.29
N PRO A 330 15.52 -4.06 -4.99
CA PRO A 330 16.32 -4.67 -3.93
C PRO A 330 16.11 -6.19 -3.87
N HIS A 331 17.23 -6.90 -3.76
CA HIS A 331 17.30 -8.32 -3.45
C HIS A 331 18.49 -8.58 -2.52
N HIS A 332 18.49 -9.72 -1.84
CA HIS A 332 19.58 -10.17 -0.99
C HIS A 332 19.89 -11.64 -1.31
N ASP A 333 21.12 -11.95 -1.68
CA ASP A 333 21.53 -13.27 -2.17
C ASP A 333 20.65 -13.81 -3.31
N GLY A 334 20.18 -12.92 -4.19
CA GLY A 334 19.28 -13.29 -5.29
C GLY A 334 17.85 -13.62 -4.86
N LEU A 335 17.46 -13.33 -3.60
CA LEU A 335 16.09 -13.41 -3.12
C LEU A 335 15.48 -12.01 -3.00
N LEU A 336 14.30 -11.83 -3.58
CA LEU A 336 13.56 -10.58 -3.46
C LEU A 336 13.04 -10.41 -2.04
N ARG A 337 13.13 -9.18 -1.53
CA ARG A 337 12.53 -8.81 -0.24
C ARG A 337 11.19 -8.13 -0.45
N ASN A 338 10.40 -8.02 0.62
CA ASN A 338 9.09 -7.36 0.58
C ASN A 338 9.19 -5.91 0.09
N GLU A 339 10.33 -5.23 0.24
CA GLU A 339 10.50 -3.86 -0.26
C GLU A 339 10.59 -3.77 -1.80
N ALA A 340 10.79 -4.89 -2.51
CA ALA A 340 10.95 -4.89 -3.96
C ALA A 340 9.71 -4.36 -4.70
N HIS A 341 8.50 -4.76 -4.30
CA HIS A 341 7.28 -4.25 -4.92
C HIS A 341 7.10 -2.73 -4.68
N ARG A 342 7.54 -2.23 -3.51
CA ARG A 342 7.57 -0.79 -3.21
C ARG A 342 8.55 -0.06 -4.14
N ALA A 343 9.75 -0.61 -4.35
CA ALA A 343 10.74 -0.01 -5.25
C ALA A 343 10.20 0.08 -6.69
N VAL A 344 9.60 -0.99 -7.20
CA VAL A 344 8.94 -1.00 -8.53
C VAL A 344 7.86 0.08 -8.60
N GLY A 345 7.01 0.17 -7.58
CA GLY A 345 5.97 1.20 -7.49
C GLY A 345 6.49 2.63 -7.48
N GLN A 346 7.61 2.87 -6.79
CA GLN A 346 8.27 4.18 -6.72
C GLN A 346 8.96 4.56 -8.03
N ILE A 347 9.60 3.60 -8.71
CA ILE A 347 10.19 3.81 -10.04
C ILE A 347 9.08 4.17 -11.04
N LEU A 348 7.98 3.42 -11.05
CA LEU A 348 6.84 3.69 -11.93
C LEU A 348 6.20 5.06 -11.63
N TYR A 349 6.02 5.40 -10.36
CA TYR A 349 5.49 6.72 -9.97
C TYR A 349 6.39 7.86 -10.43
N ARG A 350 7.71 7.76 -10.20
CA ARG A 350 8.68 8.77 -10.65
C ARG A 350 8.64 8.96 -12.16
N ALA A 351 8.52 7.88 -12.93
CA ALA A 351 8.39 7.96 -14.37
C ALA A 351 7.08 8.65 -14.81
N LEU A 352 5.96 8.35 -14.16
CA LEU A 352 4.66 8.98 -14.43
C LEU A 352 4.64 10.48 -14.05
N ALA A 353 5.35 10.84 -12.98
CA ALA A 353 5.45 12.21 -12.47
C ALA A 353 6.71 12.96 -12.91
N ALA A 354 7.46 12.43 -13.90
CA ALA A 354 8.71 13.06 -14.36
C ALA A 354 8.45 14.39 -15.08
N ASP A 355 7.33 14.48 -15.79
CA ASP A 355 6.92 15.68 -16.49
C ASP A 355 5.99 16.55 -15.62
N LEU A 356 6.31 17.84 -15.50
CA LEU A 356 5.69 18.76 -14.55
C LEU A 356 4.16 18.87 -14.70
N PRO A 357 3.57 18.94 -15.91
CA PRO A 357 2.12 19.00 -16.07
C PRO A 357 1.40 17.76 -15.52
N GLY A 358 1.98 16.57 -15.72
CA GLY A 358 1.42 15.31 -15.22
C GLY A 358 1.52 15.21 -13.69
N ALA A 359 2.69 15.55 -13.14
CA ALA A 359 2.90 15.60 -11.69
C ALA A 359 1.93 16.57 -10.99
N ALA A 360 1.75 17.78 -11.57
CA ALA A 360 0.82 18.78 -11.06
C ALA A 360 -0.63 18.32 -11.15
N SER A 361 -1.03 17.64 -12.24
CA SER A 361 -2.37 17.10 -12.43
C SER A 361 -2.71 16.06 -11.37
N LEU A 362 -1.84 15.06 -11.19
CA LEU A 362 -2.02 14.01 -10.18
C LEU A 362 -2.07 14.59 -8.77
N THR A 363 -1.14 15.50 -8.44
CA THR A 363 -1.07 16.13 -7.12
C THR A 363 -2.31 16.97 -6.81
N SER A 364 -2.75 17.80 -7.77
CA SER A 364 -3.90 18.69 -7.58
C SER A 364 -5.18 17.91 -7.32
N VAL A 365 -5.46 16.88 -8.12
CA VAL A 365 -6.68 16.08 -7.97
C VAL A 365 -6.64 15.21 -6.71
N ARG A 366 -5.46 14.65 -6.37
CA ARG A 366 -5.27 13.94 -5.09
C ARG A 366 -5.51 14.84 -3.89
N ASN A 367 -4.94 16.05 -3.87
CA ASN A 367 -5.13 17.01 -2.78
C ASN A 367 -6.60 17.45 -2.67
N PHE A 368 -7.25 17.68 -3.80
CA PHE A 368 -8.67 18.03 -3.84
C PHE A 368 -9.55 16.90 -3.26
N ALA A 369 -9.32 15.65 -3.67
CA ALA A 369 -10.05 14.50 -3.13
C ALA A 369 -9.92 14.37 -1.60
N THR A 370 -8.69 14.52 -1.09
CA THR A 370 -8.42 14.54 0.36
C THR A 370 -9.14 15.70 1.06
N ASN A 371 -9.06 16.92 0.52
CA ASN A 371 -9.74 18.09 1.09
C ASN A 371 -11.27 17.95 1.12
N GLN A 372 -11.84 17.20 0.18
CA GLN A 372 -13.27 16.91 0.13
C GLN A 372 -13.69 15.70 0.98
N GLY A 373 -12.73 14.96 1.59
CA GLY A 373 -13.01 13.71 2.28
C GLY A 373 -13.61 12.64 1.37
N ARG A 374 -13.22 12.62 0.09
CA ARG A 374 -13.74 11.72 -0.95
C ARG A 374 -12.63 10.84 -1.51
N PRO A 375 -12.90 9.57 -1.86
CA PRO A 375 -11.91 8.72 -2.49
C PRO A 375 -11.55 9.21 -3.90
N LEU A 376 -10.33 8.96 -4.33
CA LEU A 376 -9.90 9.15 -5.73
C LEU A 376 -10.33 7.93 -6.57
N SER A 377 -10.74 8.16 -7.82
CA SER A 377 -10.92 7.10 -8.82
C SER A 377 -10.02 7.37 -10.03
N LEU A 378 -8.99 6.55 -10.20
CA LEU A 378 -8.07 6.59 -11.33
C LEU A 378 -8.58 5.73 -12.48
N HIS A 379 -8.72 6.30 -13.66
CA HIS A 379 -9.14 5.60 -14.87
C HIS A 379 -7.99 5.60 -15.87
N ILE A 380 -7.42 4.42 -16.16
CA ILE A 380 -6.32 4.27 -17.12
C ILE A 380 -6.91 3.74 -18.43
N HIS A 381 -6.91 4.58 -19.46
CA HIS A 381 -7.37 4.25 -20.80
C HIS A 381 -6.18 3.87 -21.67
N LEU A 382 -6.25 2.68 -22.26
CA LEU A 382 -5.21 2.09 -23.08
C LEU A 382 -5.81 1.65 -24.41
N PRO A 383 -5.17 1.96 -25.55
CA PRO A 383 -5.60 1.38 -26.80
C PRO A 383 -5.29 -0.12 -26.83
N PRO A 384 -6.03 -0.93 -27.61
CA PRO A 384 -5.91 -2.40 -27.58
C PRO A 384 -4.52 -2.95 -27.88
N ASP A 385 -3.70 -2.22 -28.63
CA ASP A 385 -2.35 -2.59 -29.06
C ASP A 385 -1.26 -2.16 -28.06
N ALA A 386 -1.60 -1.42 -27.00
CA ALA A 386 -0.68 -0.93 -25.97
C ALA A 386 -0.24 -2.02 -24.96
N VAL A 387 0.16 -3.19 -25.44
CA VAL A 387 0.44 -4.39 -24.61
C VAL A 387 1.48 -4.11 -23.52
N ALA A 388 2.59 -3.44 -23.85
CA ALA A 388 3.64 -3.13 -22.88
C ALA A 388 3.16 -2.17 -21.79
N LEU A 389 2.37 -1.15 -22.14
CA LEU A 389 1.77 -0.22 -21.17
C LEU A 389 0.72 -0.91 -20.30
N ALA A 390 -0.06 -1.83 -20.89
CA ALA A 390 -1.02 -2.65 -20.16
C ALA A 390 -0.32 -3.64 -19.20
N ALA A 391 0.89 -4.09 -19.49
CA ALA A 391 1.64 -4.99 -18.61
C ALA A 391 2.24 -4.28 -17.39
N LEU A 392 2.39 -2.95 -17.40
CA LEU A 392 2.88 -2.20 -16.24
C LEU A 392 1.96 -2.39 -15.01
N PRO A 393 2.53 -2.54 -13.80
CA PRO A 393 1.76 -2.74 -12.58
C PRO A 393 1.26 -1.40 -12.04
N TRP A 394 0.31 -0.76 -12.73
CA TRP A 394 -0.21 0.56 -12.36
C TRP A 394 -0.79 0.62 -10.94
N GLU A 395 -1.27 -0.50 -10.42
CA GLU A 395 -1.75 -0.64 -9.05
C GLU A 395 -0.66 -0.39 -8.01
N LEU A 396 0.62 -0.58 -8.37
CA LEU A 396 1.77 -0.37 -7.48
C LEU A 396 2.19 1.09 -7.32
N LEU A 397 1.57 2.06 -8.03
CA LEU A 397 1.97 3.47 -7.94
C LEU A 397 2.17 3.92 -6.49
N TRP A 398 3.41 4.34 -6.18
CA TRP A 398 3.82 4.67 -4.82
C TRP A 398 4.68 5.94 -4.84
N ALA A 399 4.16 7.04 -4.30
CA ALA A 399 4.92 8.27 -4.21
C ALA A 399 6.10 8.11 -3.21
N PRO A 400 7.34 8.47 -3.56
CA PRO A 400 8.50 8.22 -2.69
C PRO A 400 8.41 8.81 -1.28
N ASP A 401 7.67 9.91 -1.13
CA ASP A 401 7.44 10.67 0.09
C ASP A 401 6.25 10.16 0.93
N GLU A 402 5.48 9.19 0.43
CA GLU A 402 4.31 8.63 1.13
C GLU A 402 4.67 7.29 1.83
N PRO A 403 4.21 7.06 3.08
CA PRO A 403 4.48 5.83 3.82
C PRO A 403 3.67 4.63 3.30
N THR A 404 2.60 4.89 2.56
CA THR A 404 1.68 3.90 2.00
C THR A 404 1.52 4.09 0.49
N PRO A 405 1.15 3.05 -0.27
CA PRO A 405 0.90 3.17 -1.69
C PRO A 405 -0.18 4.20 -2.03
N LEU A 406 -0.15 4.75 -3.25
CA LEU A 406 -1.08 5.81 -3.68
C LEU A 406 -2.53 5.42 -3.44
N LEU A 407 -2.89 4.18 -3.80
CA LEU A 407 -4.27 3.67 -3.71
C LEU A 407 -4.77 3.46 -2.28
N LEU A 408 -3.87 3.46 -1.29
CA LEU A 408 -4.19 3.23 0.12
C LEU A 408 -3.87 4.45 1.00
N SER A 409 -3.37 5.53 0.40
CA SER A 409 -2.92 6.73 1.09
C SER A 409 -4.09 7.65 1.48
N ARG A 410 -3.82 8.57 2.42
CA ARG A 410 -4.69 9.73 2.73
C ARG A 410 -6.11 9.40 3.20
N GLY A 411 -6.28 8.29 3.91
CA GLY A 411 -7.49 7.98 4.69
C GLY A 411 -8.69 7.47 3.91
N HIS A 412 -8.68 7.54 2.58
CA HIS A 412 -9.76 7.03 1.72
C HIS A 412 -9.17 6.13 0.61
N PRO A 413 -9.39 4.80 0.67
CA PRO A 413 -8.90 3.90 -0.36
C PRO A 413 -9.39 4.30 -1.75
N ALA A 414 -8.45 4.56 -2.66
CA ALA A 414 -8.73 4.95 -4.02
C ALA A 414 -8.95 3.72 -4.92
N SER A 415 -9.76 3.89 -5.96
CA SER A 415 -9.92 2.89 -7.02
C SER A 415 -9.00 3.15 -8.20
N LEU A 416 -8.63 2.09 -8.90
CA LEU A 416 -7.94 2.14 -10.18
C LEU A 416 -8.61 1.14 -11.13
N THR A 417 -9.03 1.63 -12.29
CA THR A 417 -9.64 0.83 -13.35
C THR A 417 -8.84 0.93 -14.64
N ARG A 418 -8.77 -0.18 -15.37
CA ARG A 418 -8.16 -0.30 -16.69
C ARG A 418 -9.26 -0.36 -17.73
N HIS A 419 -9.35 0.66 -18.57
CA HIS A 419 -10.38 0.80 -19.58
C HIS A 419 -9.85 0.38 -20.95
N LEU A 420 -10.65 -0.41 -21.66
CA LEU A 420 -10.50 -0.58 -23.10
C LEU A 420 -11.50 0.36 -23.76
N ASP A 421 -11.01 1.22 -24.65
CA ASP A 421 -11.80 2.25 -25.35
C ASP A 421 -12.77 1.63 -26.35
N LEU A 422 -13.82 1.02 -25.81
CA LEU A 422 -14.94 0.44 -26.54
C LEU A 422 -16.15 1.34 -26.34
N ALA A 423 -16.77 1.78 -27.43
CA ALA A 423 -17.98 2.62 -27.43
C ALA A 423 -19.23 1.79 -27.07
N GLN A 424 -19.22 1.15 -25.90
CA GLN A 424 -20.30 0.32 -25.38
C GLN A 424 -20.64 0.75 -23.95
N ALA A 425 -21.93 0.91 -23.67
CA ALA A 425 -22.41 1.22 -22.32
C ALA A 425 -22.33 -0.03 -21.42
N LEU A 426 -22.18 0.21 -20.11
CA LEU A 426 -22.36 -0.85 -19.11
C LEU A 426 -23.84 -1.22 -19.00
N PRO A 427 -24.18 -2.51 -18.78
CA PRO A 427 -25.54 -2.89 -18.46
C PRO A 427 -26.03 -2.20 -17.18
N ALA A 428 -27.31 -1.87 -17.13
CA ALA A 428 -27.91 -1.31 -15.93
C ALA A 428 -27.75 -2.28 -14.74
N PRO A 429 -27.52 -1.75 -13.51
CA PRO A 429 -27.49 -2.57 -12.31
C PRO A 429 -28.80 -3.33 -12.16
N ARG A 430 -28.74 -4.60 -11.74
CA ARG A 430 -29.98 -5.33 -11.49
C ARG A 430 -30.68 -4.78 -10.24
N PRO A 431 -32.00 -4.93 -10.09
CA PRO A 431 -32.67 -4.62 -8.85
C PRO A 431 -32.06 -5.35 -7.64
N GLY A 432 -32.02 -4.66 -6.50
CA GLY A 432 -31.67 -5.25 -5.20
C GLY A 432 -32.72 -6.23 -4.68
N GLY A 433 -32.48 -6.81 -3.50
CA GLY A 433 -33.44 -7.68 -2.81
C GLY A 433 -33.30 -9.18 -3.09
N ARG A 434 -32.35 -9.60 -3.93
CA ARG A 434 -31.93 -11.00 -4.10
C ARG A 434 -30.44 -11.18 -3.85
N PRO A 435 -30.00 -12.35 -3.33
CA PRO A 435 -28.59 -12.65 -3.13
C PRO A 435 -27.78 -12.50 -4.42
N LEU A 436 -26.49 -12.20 -4.27
CA LEU A 436 -25.53 -12.23 -5.36
C LEU A 436 -25.35 -13.68 -5.83
N ARG A 437 -25.70 -13.97 -7.09
CA ARG A 437 -25.59 -15.32 -7.65
C ARG A 437 -24.21 -15.52 -8.27
N VAL A 438 -23.41 -16.39 -7.67
CA VAL A 438 -22.02 -16.66 -8.06
C VAL A 438 -21.94 -18.07 -8.64
N LEU A 439 -21.46 -18.18 -9.88
CA LEU A 439 -21.16 -19.45 -10.54
C LEU A 439 -19.65 -19.67 -10.61
N THR A 440 -19.16 -20.76 -10.01
CA THR A 440 -17.74 -21.11 -10.08
C THR A 440 -17.45 -22.04 -11.26
N ILE A 441 -16.38 -21.77 -11.99
CA ILE A 441 -15.74 -22.70 -12.93
C ILE A 441 -14.40 -23.11 -12.34
N ALA A 442 -14.24 -24.39 -12.03
CA ALA A 442 -13.03 -24.95 -11.42
C ALA A 442 -12.60 -26.22 -12.19
N PRO A 443 -11.74 -26.08 -13.21
CA PRO A 443 -11.18 -27.19 -13.94
C PRO A 443 -10.38 -28.13 -13.04
N GLN A 444 -10.37 -29.42 -13.35
CA GLN A 444 -9.63 -30.44 -12.61
C GLN A 444 -8.28 -30.78 -13.26
N ALA A 445 -8.19 -30.59 -14.58
CA ALA A 445 -7.00 -30.88 -15.35
C ALA A 445 -5.78 -30.12 -14.81
N LEU A 446 -4.64 -30.82 -14.76
CA LEU A 446 -3.36 -30.37 -14.18
C LEU A 446 -3.31 -30.30 -12.65
N LEU A 447 -4.43 -30.35 -11.93
CA LEU A 447 -4.42 -30.28 -10.47
C LEU A 447 -4.29 -31.67 -9.84
N ASP A 448 -3.46 -31.76 -8.80
CA ASP A 448 -3.53 -32.88 -7.88
C ASP A 448 -4.92 -32.91 -7.20
N PRO A 449 -5.61 -34.07 -7.14
CA PRO A 449 -6.95 -34.15 -6.55
C PRO A 449 -7.03 -33.66 -5.10
N ALA A 450 -5.99 -33.87 -4.28
CA ALA A 450 -5.98 -33.42 -2.90
C ALA A 450 -5.82 -31.89 -2.83
N MET A 451 -4.98 -31.31 -3.69
CA MET A 451 -4.82 -29.87 -3.81
C MET A 451 -6.10 -29.19 -4.29
N HIS A 452 -6.78 -29.74 -5.30
CA HIS A 452 -8.09 -29.24 -5.76
C HIS A 452 -9.17 -29.34 -4.67
N SER A 453 -9.19 -30.42 -3.89
CA SER A 453 -10.10 -30.57 -2.75
C SER A 453 -9.81 -29.55 -1.64
N ALA A 454 -8.54 -29.35 -1.29
CA ALA A 454 -8.11 -28.40 -0.26
C ALA A 454 -8.47 -26.95 -0.66
N GLU A 455 -8.25 -26.60 -1.93
CA GLU A 455 -8.63 -25.30 -2.50
C GLU A 455 -10.14 -25.07 -2.36
N ARG A 456 -10.96 -26.02 -2.80
CA ARG A 456 -12.42 -25.99 -2.68
C ARG A 456 -12.88 -25.83 -1.23
N GLN A 457 -12.28 -26.57 -0.30
CA GLN A 457 -12.61 -26.49 1.12
C GLN A 457 -12.26 -25.12 1.70
N ALA A 458 -11.07 -24.60 1.40
CA ALA A 458 -10.63 -23.28 1.87
C ALA A 458 -11.51 -22.16 1.32
N ARG A 459 -11.91 -22.24 0.04
CA ARG A 459 -12.85 -21.30 -0.58
C ARG A 459 -14.23 -21.35 0.06
N ALA A 460 -14.78 -22.55 0.22
CA ALA A 460 -16.08 -22.73 0.88
C ALA A 460 -16.07 -22.18 2.31
N ALA A 461 -14.99 -22.39 3.07
CA ALA A 461 -14.83 -21.82 4.41
C ALA A 461 -14.76 -20.29 4.38
N ALA A 462 -14.02 -19.70 3.43
CA ALA A 462 -13.91 -18.24 3.30
C ALA A 462 -15.26 -17.58 2.95
N TRP A 463 -16.11 -18.25 2.16
CA TRP A 463 -17.40 -17.70 1.73
C TRP A 463 -18.58 -18.14 2.59
N ALA A 464 -18.39 -19.07 3.52
CA ALA A 464 -19.45 -19.55 4.41
C ALA A 464 -20.23 -18.43 5.12
N PRO A 465 -19.59 -17.35 5.62
CA PRO A 465 -20.33 -16.23 6.23
C PRO A 465 -21.26 -15.49 5.26
N LEU A 466 -20.88 -15.38 3.98
CA LEU A 466 -21.68 -14.73 2.93
C LEU A 466 -22.90 -15.56 2.55
N VAL A 467 -22.74 -16.88 2.52
CA VAL A 467 -23.85 -17.82 2.26
C VAL A 467 -24.78 -17.88 3.47
N ALA A 468 -24.23 -17.98 4.69
CA ALA A 468 -25.01 -18.07 5.92
C ALA A 468 -25.86 -16.80 6.18
N SER A 469 -25.38 -15.64 5.75
CA SER A 469 -26.13 -14.37 5.83
C SER A 469 -27.18 -14.21 4.72
N GLY A 470 -27.23 -15.11 3.73
CA GLY A 470 -28.10 -14.97 2.56
C GLY A 470 -27.69 -13.84 1.62
N ALA A 471 -26.49 -13.30 1.76
CA ALA A 471 -25.93 -12.25 0.90
C ALA A 471 -25.50 -12.80 -0.46
N VAL A 472 -25.02 -14.05 -0.48
CA VAL A 472 -24.52 -14.76 -1.67
C VAL A 472 -25.23 -16.11 -1.83
N GLU A 473 -25.67 -16.40 -3.05
CA GLU A 473 -26.14 -17.71 -3.50
C GLU A 473 -25.04 -18.33 -4.36
N LEU A 474 -24.41 -19.41 -3.88
CA LEU A 474 -23.45 -20.18 -4.66
C LEU A 474 -24.22 -21.17 -5.54
N LEU A 475 -24.07 -21.05 -6.85
CA LEU A 475 -24.56 -22.04 -7.80
C LEU A 475 -23.64 -23.27 -7.79
N PRO A 476 -24.15 -24.45 -8.20
CA PRO A 476 -23.30 -25.64 -8.30
C PRO A 476 -22.06 -25.37 -9.16
N ASP A 477 -20.88 -25.65 -8.58
CA ASP A 477 -19.61 -25.49 -9.29
C ASP A 477 -19.58 -26.34 -10.56
N ILE A 478 -19.01 -25.79 -11.62
CA ILE A 478 -18.70 -26.53 -12.84
C ILE A 478 -17.30 -27.15 -12.67
N SER A 479 -17.28 -28.42 -12.25
CA SER A 479 -16.08 -29.21 -12.05
C SER A 479 -16.43 -30.70 -12.21
N PRO A 480 -15.98 -31.40 -13.27
CA PRO A 480 -15.06 -30.92 -14.30
C PRO A 480 -15.66 -29.82 -15.19
N ALA A 481 -14.83 -28.86 -15.57
CA ALA A 481 -15.12 -27.70 -16.39
C ALA A 481 -14.91 -27.98 -17.88
N THR A 482 -15.70 -28.91 -18.45
CA THR A 482 -15.72 -29.10 -19.91
C THR A 482 -16.47 -27.97 -20.60
N ARG A 483 -16.14 -27.69 -21.87
CA ARG A 483 -16.85 -26.67 -22.67
C ARG A 483 -18.34 -26.98 -22.75
N GLU A 484 -18.69 -28.25 -22.90
CA GLU A 484 -20.06 -28.72 -22.92
C GLU A 484 -20.75 -28.43 -21.58
N ALA A 485 -20.13 -28.77 -20.44
CA ALA A 485 -20.69 -28.51 -19.12
C ALA A 485 -20.87 -27.02 -18.83
N ILE A 486 -19.91 -26.18 -19.25
CA ILE A 486 -19.99 -24.73 -19.15
C ILE A 486 -21.17 -24.20 -19.98
N SER A 487 -21.21 -24.53 -21.27
CA SER A 487 -22.27 -24.08 -22.18
C SER A 487 -23.66 -24.52 -21.69
N ASP A 488 -23.80 -25.77 -21.28
CA ASP A 488 -25.03 -26.34 -20.75
C ASP A 488 -25.50 -25.63 -19.48
N THR A 489 -24.59 -25.35 -18.54
CA THR A 489 -24.93 -24.68 -17.28
C THR A 489 -25.32 -23.24 -17.52
N LEU A 490 -24.58 -22.51 -18.36
CA LEU A 490 -24.89 -21.13 -18.72
C LEU A 490 -26.28 -20.99 -19.38
N ARG A 491 -26.71 -21.97 -20.18
CA ARG A 491 -28.07 -22.00 -20.75
C ARG A 491 -29.18 -22.27 -19.72
N ARG A 492 -28.87 -22.98 -18.63
CA ARG A 492 -29.87 -23.45 -17.65
C ARG A 492 -29.91 -22.66 -16.34
N ALA A 493 -28.81 -22.04 -15.93
CA ALA A 493 -28.64 -21.47 -14.59
C ALA A 493 -29.46 -20.19 -14.32
N GLY A 494 -30.14 -19.63 -15.33
CA GLY A 494 -30.76 -18.30 -15.25
C GLY A 494 -29.71 -17.18 -15.08
N PRO A 495 -30.10 -15.98 -14.67
CA PRO A 495 -29.18 -14.83 -14.61
C PRO A 495 -28.03 -15.02 -13.62
N ILE A 496 -26.80 -14.98 -14.10
CA ILE A 496 -25.59 -15.07 -13.27
C ILE A 496 -25.05 -13.66 -13.02
N ASP A 497 -24.84 -13.31 -11.76
CA ASP A 497 -24.29 -11.98 -11.42
C ASP A 497 -22.77 -11.99 -11.55
N VAL A 498 -22.13 -13.04 -11.00
CA VAL A 498 -20.68 -13.22 -11.02
C VAL A 498 -20.33 -14.61 -11.56
N LEU A 499 -19.43 -14.65 -12.55
CA LEU A 499 -18.72 -15.85 -12.94
C LEU A 499 -17.33 -15.85 -12.28
N HIS A 500 -17.04 -16.81 -11.41
CA HIS A 500 -15.73 -16.96 -10.79
C HIS A 500 -14.97 -18.11 -11.45
N TYR A 501 -13.92 -17.81 -12.21
CA TYR A 501 -13.01 -18.81 -12.75
C TYR A 501 -11.79 -19.01 -11.85
N ILE A 502 -11.49 -20.27 -11.54
CA ILE A 502 -10.40 -20.69 -10.67
C ILE A 502 -9.53 -21.68 -11.44
N GLY A 503 -8.36 -21.26 -11.87
CA GLY A 503 -7.49 -22.11 -12.69
C GLY A 503 -6.45 -21.32 -13.45
N HIS A 504 -5.89 -21.92 -14.50
CA HIS A 504 -4.80 -21.32 -15.25
C HIS A 504 -5.29 -20.61 -16.50
N GLY A 505 -4.63 -19.51 -16.84
CA GLY A 505 -4.82 -18.85 -18.12
C GLY A 505 -3.49 -18.38 -18.68
N ARG A 506 -3.46 -18.21 -19.99
CA ARG A 506 -2.30 -17.71 -20.73
C ARG A 506 -2.77 -16.80 -21.86
N PHE A 507 -1.86 -16.04 -22.42
CA PHE A 507 -2.10 -15.20 -23.58
C PHE A 507 -1.06 -15.57 -24.63
N GLU A 508 -1.52 -16.04 -25.77
CA GLU A 508 -0.66 -16.51 -26.84
C GLU A 508 -1.25 -16.06 -28.17
N LYS A 509 -0.42 -15.56 -29.09
CA LYS A 509 -0.82 -15.13 -30.45
C LYS A 509 -1.97 -14.10 -30.46
N GLY A 510 -1.97 -13.17 -29.50
CA GLY A 510 -2.98 -12.11 -29.42
C GLY A 510 -4.32 -12.56 -28.82
N GLU A 511 -4.41 -13.78 -28.28
CA GLU A 511 -5.64 -14.33 -27.74
C GLU A 511 -5.46 -14.84 -26.31
N GLY A 512 -6.35 -14.41 -25.40
CA GLY A 512 -6.45 -14.95 -24.06
C GLY A 512 -7.05 -16.36 -24.08
N GLN A 513 -6.48 -17.28 -23.30
CA GLN A 513 -6.87 -18.68 -23.26
C GLN A 513 -6.99 -19.14 -21.79
N LEU A 514 -7.99 -19.98 -21.50
CA LEU A 514 -8.19 -20.61 -20.19
C LEU A 514 -7.93 -22.11 -20.28
N ALA A 515 -7.31 -22.66 -19.24
CA ALA A 515 -7.24 -24.10 -19.02
C ALA A 515 -8.62 -24.61 -18.63
N LEU A 516 -9.13 -25.59 -19.35
CA LEU A 516 -10.40 -26.27 -19.08
C LEU A 516 -10.19 -27.79 -19.08
N ASP A 517 -11.25 -28.51 -18.74
CA ASP A 517 -11.28 -29.97 -18.86
C ASP A 517 -11.72 -30.38 -20.26
N ARG A 518 -11.11 -31.43 -20.78
CA ARG A 518 -11.62 -32.19 -21.91
C ARG A 518 -12.48 -33.35 -21.39
N ALA A 519 -13.36 -33.87 -22.24
CA ALA A 519 -14.23 -34.99 -21.89
C ALA A 519 -13.48 -36.26 -21.43
N ASP A 520 -12.21 -36.42 -21.80
CA ASP A 520 -11.34 -37.52 -21.35
C ASP A 520 -10.54 -37.20 -20.08
N GLY A 521 -10.86 -36.10 -19.39
CA GLY A 521 -10.21 -35.66 -18.14
C GLY A 521 -8.85 -34.97 -18.34
N LYS A 522 -8.40 -34.76 -19.59
CA LYS A 522 -7.14 -34.07 -19.89
C LYS A 522 -7.35 -32.56 -20.01
N LEU A 523 -6.24 -31.82 -20.00
CA LEU A 523 -6.23 -30.38 -20.24
C LEU A 523 -6.74 -30.03 -21.64
N ALA A 524 -7.66 -29.07 -21.71
CA ALA A 524 -8.04 -28.37 -22.92
C ALA A 524 -7.70 -26.88 -22.78
N ILE A 525 -6.74 -26.38 -23.55
CA ILE A 525 -6.52 -24.94 -23.67
C ILE A 525 -7.63 -24.36 -24.55
N THR A 526 -8.48 -23.52 -23.97
CA THR A 526 -9.66 -22.98 -24.64
C THR A 526 -9.53 -21.47 -24.82
N PRO A 527 -9.50 -20.98 -26.06
CA PRO A 527 -9.50 -19.55 -26.33
C PRO A 527 -10.77 -18.86 -25.84
N ILE A 528 -10.62 -17.63 -25.34
CA ILE A 528 -11.74 -16.85 -24.80
C ILE A 528 -12.79 -16.54 -25.87
N SER A 529 -12.41 -16.39 -27.14
CA SER A 529 -13.36 -16.21 -28.25
C SER A 529 -14.40 -17.32 -28.35
N GLN A 530 -14.08 -18.53 -27.85
CA GLN A 530 -15.00 -19.68 -27.85
C GLN A 530 -15.97 -19.67 -26.66
N LEU A 531 -15.62 -19.00 -25.56
CA LEU A 531 -16.44 -18.96 -24.33
C LEU A 531 -17.26 -17.67 -24.22
N ALA A 532 -16.70 -16.55 -24.66
CA ALA A 532 -17.28 -15.24 -24.44
C ALA A 532 -18.71 -15.06 -25.00
N PRO A 533 -19.08 -15.61 -26.18
CA PRO A 533 -20.46 -15.56 -26.65
C PRO A 533 -21.45 -16.21 -25.68
N ALA A 534 -21.07 -17.33 -25.05
CA ALA A 534 -21.91 -18.00 -24.07
C ALA A 534 -22.03 -17.19 -22.77
N LEU A 535 -20.96 -16.53 -22.32
CA LEU A 535 -20.97 -15.64 -21.16
C LEU A 535 -21.85 -14.42 -21.39
N ALA A 536 -21.77 -13.82 -22.57
CA ALA A 536 -22.60 -12.70 -22.98
C ALA A 536 -24.09 -13.11 -23.03
N ALA A 537 -24.40 -14.27 -23.63
CA ALA A 537 -25.76 -14.80 -23.68
C ALA A 537 -26.35 -15.09 -22.28
N ALA A 538 -25.52 -15.53 -21.34
CA ALA A 538 -25.89 -15.73 -19.93
C ALA A 538 -25.99 -14.44 -19.10
N GLN A 539 -25.74 -13.28 -19.71
CA GLN A 539 -25.76 -11.96 -19.08
C GLN A 539 -24.85 -11.86 -17.85
N VAL A 540 -23.68 -12.50 -17.91
CA VAL A 540 -22.65 -12.36 -16.87
C VAL A 540 -22.24 -10.89 -16.75
N ARG A 541 -22.39 -10.32 -15.55
CA ARG A 541 -22.11 -8.90 -15.30
C ARG A 541 -20.68 -8.65 -14.84
N LEU A 542 -20.13 -9.59 -14.08
CA LEU A 542 -18.76 -9.59 -13.60
C LEU A 542 -18.13 -10.96 -13.81
N ALA A 543 -16.95 -11.02 -14.41
CA ALA A 543 -16.07 -12.18 -14.32
C ALA A 543 -14.97 -11.91 -13.29
N VAL A 544 -14.68 -12.89 -12.43
CA VAL A 544 -13.57 -12.87 -11.49
C VAL A 544 -12.63 -14.00 -11.86
N LEU A 545 -11.39 -13.68 -12.23
CA LEU A 545 -10.38 -14.63 -12.65
C LEU A 545 -9.29 -14.75 -11.57
N THR A 546 -9.20 -15.91 -10.93
CA THR A 546 -8.16 -16.22 -9.95
C THR A 546 -7.27 -17.35 -10.44
N ALA A 547 -5.95 -17.09 -10.54
CA ALA A 547 -4.96 -18.12 -10.85
C ALA A 547 -4.48 -18.81 -9.57
N CYS A 548 -4.62 -20.13 -9.51
CA CYS A 548 -4.19 -20.96 -8.39
C CYS A 548 -2.86 -21.65 -8.70
N GLN A 549 -1.90 -21.65 -7.78
CA GLN A 549 -0.60 -22.33 -7.92
C GLN A 549 -0.61 -23.81 -7.57
N GLY A 550 -1.78 -24.43 -7.39
CA GLY A 550 -1.88 -25.80 -6.91
C GLY A 550 -1.33 -26.89 -7.85
N ALA A 551 -0.69 -26.55 -8.97
CA ALA A 551 -0.31 -27.50 -10.02
C ALA A 551 1.04 -27.25 -10.71
N MET A 552 1.75 -26.16 -10.44
CA MET A 552 2.97 -25.84 -11.19
C MET A 552 4.23 -26.40 -10.53
N VAL A 553 4.44 -27.71 -10.69
CA VAL A 553 5.80 -28.27 -10.78
C VAL A 553 6.02 -28.64 -12.25
N GLY A 554 6.62 -27.73 -13.03
CA GLY A 554 7.10 -28.05 -14.38
C GLY A 554 6.71 -27.13 -15.56
N ALA A 555 5.84 -26.11 -15.36
CA ALA A 555 5.48 -25.17 -16.44
C ALA A 555 6.17 -23.80 -16.34
N ALA A 556 7.08 -23.63 -15.36
CA ALA A 556 7.79 -22.38 -15.09
C ALA A 556 8.84 -21.99 -16.15
N GLU A 557 9.10 -22.84 -17.15
CA GLU A 557 10.11 -22.57 -18.20
C GLU A 557 9.59 -21.71 -19.36
N THR A 558 8.28 -21.46 -19.45
CA THR A 558 7.72 -20.51 -20.41
C THR A 558 6.96 -19.43 -19.66
N GLY A 559 7.63 -18.33 -19.31
CA GLY A 559 7.13 -17.24 -18.44
C GLY A 559 5.81 -16.61 -18.89
N ALA A 560 4.68 -17.26 -18.58
CA ALA A 560 3.35 -16.81 -18.99
C ALA A 560 2.29 -17.19 -17.95
N SER A 561 2.27 -16.50 -16.81
CA SER A 561 1.02 -16.24 -16.08
C SER A 561 0.42 -14.97 -16.66
N VAL A 562 -0.62 -15.10 -17.51
CA VAL A 562 -1.15 -13.99 -18.33
C VAL A 562 -2.68 -13.88 -18.23
N LEU A 563 -3.23 -13.97 -17.01
CA LEU A 563 -4.62 -13.57 -16.80
C LEU A 563 -4.86 -12.09 -17.17
N GLY A 564 -3.80 -11.26 -17.11
CA GLY A 564 -3.80 -9.88 -17.61
C GLY A 564 -4.07 -9.74 -19.12
N GLY A 565 -3.92 -10.79 -19.92
CA GLY A 565 -4.34 -10.83 -21.34
C GLY A 565 -5.72 -11.45 -21.56
N VAL A 566 -6.16 -12.32 -20.63
CA VAL A 566 -7.50 -12.92 -20.63
C VAL A 566 -8.58 -11.88 -20.30
N ALA A 567 -8.32 -11.00 -19.34
CA ALA A 567 -9.28 -9.97 -18.94
C ALA A 567 -9.60 -8.96 -20.06
N PRO A 568 -8.61 -8.33 -20.74
CA PRO A 568 -8.83 -7.53 -21.94
C PRO A 568 -9.63 -8.27 -23.02
N ALA A 569 -9.33 -9.56 -23.26
CA ALA A 569 -10.06 -10.37 -24.23
C ALA A 569 -11.53 -10.56 -23.86
N LEU A 570 -11.84 -10.84 -22.58
CA LEU A 570 -13.23 -10.96 -22.12
C LEU A 570 -13.99 -9.64 -22.24
N ILE A 571 -13.34 -8.52 -21.90
CA ILE A 571 -13.91 -7.17 -22.06
C ILE A 571 -14.20 -6.87 -23.54
N ALA A 572 -13.23 -7.14 -24.43
CA ALA A 572 -13.38 -6.97 -25.87
C ALA A 572 -14.50 -7.83 -26.46
N GLN A 573 -14.73 -9.01 -25.89
CA GLN A 573 -15.79 -9.94 -26.29
C GLN A 573 -17.12 -9.72 -25.55
N GLY A 574 -17.24 -8.62 -24.79
CA GLY A 574 -18.52 -8.12 -24.31
C GLY A 574 -18.88 -8.43 -22.86
N VAL A 575 -17.95 -8.97 -22.06
CA VAL A 575 -18.12 -9.01 -20.60
C VAL A 575 -17.98 -7.58 -20.07
N PRO A 576 -18.91 -7.06 -19.25
CA PRO A 576 -18.87 -5.66 -18.83
C PRO A 576 -17.69 -5.32 -17.91
N LEU A 577 -17.40 -6.22 -16.96
CA LEU A 577 -16.44 -6.02 -15.90
C LEU A 577 -15.64 -7.30 -15.67
N VAL A 578 -14.33 -7.18 -15.51
CA VAL A 578 -13.46 -8.31 -15.19
C VAL A 578 -12.52 -7.91 -14.06
N VAL A 579 -12.57 -8.62 -12.94
CA VAL A 579 -11.51 -8.60 -11.94
C VAL A 579 -10.55 -9.74 -12.27
N ALA A 580 -9.28 -9.44 -12.48
CA ALA A 580 -8.26 -10.44 -12.74
C ALA A 580 -7.05 -10.22 -11.86
N MET A 581 -6.43 -11.33 -11.45
CA MET A 581 -5.15 -11.32 -10.75
C MET A 581 -4.06 -11.11 -11.80
N GLN A 582 -3.34 -9.99 -11.74
CA GLN A 582 -2.34 -9.64 -12.76
C GLN A 582 -1.06 -10.48 -12.66
N LEU A 583 -0.86 -11.14 -11.52
CA LEU A 583 0.20 -12.09 -11.23
C LEU A 583 -0.40 -13.39 -10.72
N THR A 584 0.44 -14.40 -10.58
CA THR A 584 0.21 -15.50 -9.65
C THR A 584 -0.25 -14.95 -8.30
N VAL A 585 -1.27 -15.56 -7.69
CA VAL A 585 -1.72 -15.16 -6.36
C VAL A 585 -1.76 -16.36 -5.43
N ARG A 586 -1.38 -16.14 -4.16
CA ARG A 586 -1.51 -17.14 -3.11
C ARG A 586 -2.98 -17.45 -2.89
N GLN A 587 -3.32 -18.72 -2.65
CA GLN A 587 -4.71 -19.11 -2.43
C GLN A 587 -5.37 -18.35 -1.27
N THR A 588 -4.62 -18.13 -0.19
CA THR A 588 -5.08 -17.37 0.98
C THR A 588 -5.43 -15.92 0.61
N ALA A 589 -4.58 -15.26 -0.18
CA ALA A 589 -4.81 -13.91 -0.70
C ALA A 589 -6.02 -13.87 -1.65
N ALA A 590 -6.13 -14.82 -2.58
CA ALA A 590 -7.25 -14.92 -3.52
C ALA A 590 -8.59 -15.11 -2.79
N ASN A 591 -8.64 -16.03 -1.82
CA ASN A 591 -9.84 -16.29 -1.02
C ASN A 591 -10.22 -15.06 -0.16
N ARG A 592 -9.23 -14.39 0.44
CA ARG A 592 -9.46 -13.14 1.20
C ARG A 592 -10.00 -12.04 0.31
N ALA A 593 -9.36 -11.79 -0.83
CA ALA A 593 -9.77 -10.75 -1.77
C ALA A 593 -11.19 -10.99 -2.28
N THR A 594 -11.50 -12.22 -2.71
CA THR A 594 -12.81 -12.57 -3.27
C THR A 594 -13.92 -12.57 -2.21
N ARG A 595 -13.62 -13.01 -0.98
CA ARG A 595 -14.54 -12.85 0.16
C ARG A 595 -14.91 -11.38 0.35
N VAL A 596 -13.92 -10.49 0.45
CA VAL A 596 -14.16 -9.06 0.63
C VAL A 596 -14.92 -8.51 -0.58
N ILE A 597 -14.49 -8.77 -1.81
CA ILE A 597 -15.20 -8.29 -3.01
C ILE A 597 -16.69 -8.70 -2.97
N TYR A 598 -17.01 -9.95 -2.65
CA TYR A 598 -18.40 -10.41 -2.62
C TYR A 598 -19.21 -9.82 -1.45
N GLU A 599 -18.58 -9.58 -0.31
CA GLU A 599 -19.18 -8.86 0.81
C GLU A 599 -19.61 -7.44 0.39
N GLU A 600 -18.71 -6.72 -0.25
CA GLU A 600 -18.89 -5.34 -0.71
C GLU A 600 -19.98 -5.24 -1.79
N LEU A 601 -19.94 -6.17 -2.76
CA LEU A 601 -20.92 -6.23 -3.84
C LEU A 601 -22.31 -6.61 -3.33
N ALA A 602 -22.41 -7.55 -2.39
CA ALA A 602 -23.68 -7.91 -1.77
C ALA A 602 -24.24 -6.77 -0.90
N ALA A 603 -23.36 -5.94 -0.33
CA ALA A 603 -23.74 -4.69 0.34
C ALA A 603 -24.14 -3.56 -0.64
N GLY A 604 -24.15 -3.81 -1.95
CA GLY A 604 -24.55 -2.85 -2.98
C GLY A 604 -23.50 -1.81 -3.33
N ARG A 605 -22.24 -2.02 -2.95
CA ARG A 605 -21.13 -1.12 -3.32
C ARG A 605 -20.71 -1.32 -4.78
N SER A 606 -20.07 -0.30 -5.35
CA SER A 606 -19.52 -0.38 -6.70
C SER A 606 -18.41 -1.43 -6.77
N VAL A 607 -18.16 -1.98 -7.97
CA VAL A 607 -17.07 -2.94 -8.19
C VAL A 607 -15.71 -2.29 -7.90
N GLN A 608 -15.58 -1.00 -8.20
CA GLN A 608 -14.42 -0.19 -7.85
C GLN A 608 -14.16 -0.16 -6.34
N ALA A 609 -15.19 0.15 -5.55
CA ALA A 609 -15.09 0.17 -4.09
C ALA A 609 -14.79 -1.23 -3.54
N ALA A 610 -15.41 -2.27 -4.09
CA ALA A 610 -15.18 -3.66 -3.69
C ALA A 610 -13.71 -4.08 -3.88
N VAL A 611 -13.11 -3.74 -5.02
CA VAL A 611 -11.70 -4.01 -5.29
C VAL A 611 -10.80 -3.17 -4.38
N ALA A 612 -11.09 -1.87 -4.19
CA ALA A 612 -10.33 -1.01 -3.28
C ALA A 612 -10.33 -1.55 -1.83
N ALA A 613 -11.48 -2.02 -1.34
CA ALA A 613 -11.60 -2.66 -0.03
C ALA A 613 -10.78 -3.95 0.06
N ALA A 614 -10.79 -4.78 -1.00
CA ALA A 614 -9.95 -5.98 -1.03
C ALA A 614 -8.45 -5.66 -1.02
N ARG A 615 -8.01 -4.61 -1.72
CA ARG A 615 -6.60 -4.15 -1.66
C ARG A 615 -6.22 -3.71 -0.25
N LEU A 616 -7.09 -2.95 0.42
CA LEU A 616 -6.87 -2.54 1.81
C LEU A 616 -6.79 -3.75 2.75
N ALA A 617 -7.70 -4.72 2.62
CA ALA A 617 -7.70 -5.93 3.44
C ALA A 617 -6.42 -6.76 3.23
N LEU A 618 -5.97 -6.93 1.99
CA LEU A 618 -4.70 -7.61 1.70
C LEU A 618 -3.50 -6.86 2.30
N TYR A 619 -3.45 -5.53 2.15
CA TYR A 619 -2.35 -4.71 2.69
C TYR A 619 -2.29 -4.72 4.22
N THR A 620 -3.44 -4.81 4.89
CA THR A 620 -3.53 -4.72 6.36
C THR A 620 -3.44 -6.08 7.05
N GLU A 621 -3.97 -7.14 6.43
CA GLU A 621 -4.08 -8.46 7.06
C GLU A 621 -2.99 -9.45 6.63
N GLU A 622 -2.21 -9.18 5.58
CA GLU A 622 -1.05 -10.01 5.22
C GLU A 622 0.22 -9.54 5.93
N GLN A 623 1.00 -10.48 6.46
CA GLN A 623 2.23 -10.17 7.19
C GLN A 623 3.27 -9.46 6.31
N ASP A 624 3.40 -9.88 5.05
CA ASP A 624 4.36 -9.34 4.09
C ASP A 624 3.82 -8.23 3.20
N ARG A 625 2.50 -8.01 3.22
CA ARG A 625 1.79 -7.02 2.41
C ARG A 625 2.14 -7.15 0.92
N ALA A 626 2.32 -8.37 0.43
CA ALA A 626 2.80 -8.59 -0.93
C ALA A 626 1.68 -8.73 -1.97
N SER A 627 0.43 -9.06 -1.62
CA SER A 627 -0.59 -9.38 -2.66
C SER A 627 -1.58 -8.24 -2.96
N TRP A 628 -1.55 -7.13 -2.24
CA TRP A 628 -2.58 -6.07 -2.34
C TRP A 628 -2.71 -5.44 -3.73
N TYR A 629 -1.64 -5.39 -4.51
CA TYR A 629 -1.64 -4.80 -5.85
C TYR A 629 -2.05 -5.79 -6.93
N VAL A 630 -2.12 -7.09 -6.62
CA VAL A 630 -2.38 -8.15 -7.61
C VAL A 630 -3.77 -8.06 -8.25
N PRO A 631 -4.87 -7.76 -7.53
CA PRO A 631 -6.18 -7.60 -8.15
C PRO A 631 -6.22 -6.35 -9.05
N ALA A 632 -6.54 -6.55 -10.33
CA ALA A 632 -6.78 -5.49 -11.31
C ALA A 632 -8.23 -5.54 -11.81
N LEU A 633 -8.85 -4.36 -12.01
CA LEU A 633 -10.22 -4.23 -12.50
C LEU A 633 -10.22 -3.66 -13.91
N TYR A 634 -10.80 -4.41 -14.84
CA TYR A 634 -11.00 -4.00 -16.22
C TYR A 634 -12.47 -3.64 -16.45
N VAL A 635 -12.70 -2.58 -17.23
CA VAL A 635 -14.04 -2.02 -17.48
C VAL A 635 -14.26 -1.83 -18.98
N ARG A 636 -15.40 -2.31 -19.48
CA ARG A 636 -15.83 -2.18 -20.88
C ARG A 636 -16.61 -0.88 -21.13
N SER A 637 -16.05 0.26 -20.75
CA SER A 637 -16.70 1.54 -20.98
C SER A 637 -15.63 2.61 -21.15
N ALA A 638 -15.88 3.58 -22.01
CA ALA A 638 -15.07 4.79 -22.09
C ALA A 638 -15.47 5.84 -21.02
N GLU A 639 -16.55 5.62 -20.27
CA GLU A 639 -17.03 6.58 -19.28
C GLU A 639 -16.36 6.36 -17.91
N ALA A 640 -15.93 7.47 -17.30
CA ALA A 640 -15.41 7.51 -15.93
C ALA A 640 -16.58 7.51 -14.92
N GLY A 641 -17.18 6.35 -14.71
CA GLY A 641 -18.31 6.16 -13.79
C GLY A 641 -18.16 4.94 -12.89
N GLU A 642 -18.84 4.97 -11.75
CA GLU A 642 -18.92 3.81 -10.86
C GLU A 642 -19.79 2.71 -11.48
N ALA A 643 -19.32 1.47 -11.42
CA ALA A 643 -20.01 0.32 -11.97
C ALA A 643 -20.67 -0.47 -10.82
N TYR A 644 -21.99 -0.62 -10.89
CA TYR A 644 -22.77 -1.31 -9.87
C TYR A 644 -23.35 -2.61 -10.44
N LEU A 645 -23.19 -3.72 -9.72
CA LEU A 645 -23.88 -4.96 -10.08
C LEU A 645 -25.33 -4.92 -9.60
N VAL A 646 -25.55 -4.40 -8.40
CA VAL A 646 -26.85 -4.32 -7.73
C VAL A 646 -27.20 -2.85 -7.54
N GLY A 647 -28.34 -2.44 -8.05
CA GLY A 647 -28.86 -1.09 -7.85
C GLY A 647 -29.26 -0.89 -6.39
N GLY A 648 -29.06 0.33 -5.88
CA GLY A 648 -29.53 0.70 -4.55
C GLY A 648 -31.02 0.38 -4.40
N THR A 649 -31.39 -0.21 -3.26
CA THR A 649 -32.80 -0.26 -2.89
C THR A 649 -33.26 1.18 -2.74
N LYS A 650 -34.17 1.63 -3.61
CA LYS A 650 -35.03 2.77 -3.25
C LYS A 650 -35.76 2.32 -1.98
N LYS A 651 -35.29 2.75 -0.82
CA LYS A 651 -36.12 2.81 0.37
C LYS A 651 -37.07 3.99 0.24
#